data_AF-A0A1H3A6R6-F1
#
_entry.id   AF-A0A1H3A6R6-F1
#
_cell.length_a   1.000
_cell.length_b   1.000
_cell.length_c   1.000
_cell.angle_alpha   90.00
_cell.angle_beta   90.00
_cell.angle_gamma   90.00
#
_symmetry.space_group_name_H-M   'P 1'
#
loop_
_entity.id
_entity.type
_entity.pdbx_description
1 polymer ?
#
loop_
_entity_poly.entity_id
_entity_poly.type
_entity_poly.pdbx_seq_one_letter_code
_entity_poly.pdbx_strand_id
1 'polypeptide(L)'
;MLWLAVAALPLLAGEDVGPIRSGDSLWKIADRIATEAGFSRDQVMVALLEANSEAFSPSCNVNGVLRVGAVLRVPSAERMGALDAATARRSIERQAREWAEHRRSGRALVCPTVLEQPAPESPAPVSVDGPSQADVAMPGDATRKPDRLPSHSPTESEVSPAVPDPTQAPEQASATATIRIDLETTGTHDPSASGYAALTRPTDGSVVPEPSLSPVSSIASGQTGDETCPCPSDPAGGEPPDQAGSAPSFVGESAWVASGEAPSHLPEGPLAPFWLLVPLVLGLLATSLVRRRPRAAAPLLDQSGTAAIAGAGSPGDAAALPPRGLPFLLALKDGDLVFLLLAALAGLLGALVTVVFREGIHGLEWLLVGHSGSLVVMALGLPPWQRLLLPAVGGLVAGLILEQIGGRLRGRTTTDYMEAVAVGDGWISVRQSLVKSASSLVTVASGGSIGREGAMVQLSAMVASTIGRVARFPRDRLRLLVAAGAAAGLAAAYNAPIAATLFVAEIVLGSIAIQHIGPLIVAAVIASVTVHDIMGYAPVYEIPAFSLVSDWELGLYVLLGIVAGHMAPIFLGLLGHSHRAFARLPMPLSARMALGGLIVGAISMYEPAVWGNGYSVVNTVLHEPWVWQALLTVMVLKMIATAATHGSGAVGGAFTPTLFVGALLGVLFGTAVHAVLPVGTGPPSAYAVVGMGAMLAATTHAPLMSIMMVFEMTMDYEIVLPLMLAVVTAHYTVRRYVDVAPMYAESLLPREADARRR
;
A
#
# COMPACT_ATOMS: atom_id res chain seq x y z
N MET A 1 -35.58 -0.76 11.05
CA MET A 1 -34.51 -1.77 10.88
C MET A 1 -35.00 -2.89 9.96
N LEU A 2 -35.38 -2.59 8.70
CA LEU A 2 -36.08 -3.56 7.84
C LEU A 2 -36.03 -3.16 6.34
N TRP A 3 -34.85 -3.17 5.73
CA TRP A 3 -34.65 -2.85 4.30
C TRP A 3 -33.46 -3.57 3.63
N LEU A 4 -32.96 -4.66 4.22
CA LEU A 4 -31.72 -5.35 3.83
C LEU A 4 -31.95 -6.81 3.40
N ALA A 5 -33.03 -7.08 2.66
CA ALA A 5 -33.52 -8.45 2.43
C ALA A 5 -34.04 -8.77 1.00
N VAL A 6 -33.56 -8.10 -0.06
CA VAL A 6 -33.84 -8.49 -1.46
C VAL A 6 -32.59 -8.34 -2.35
N ALA A 7 -31.62 -9.25 -2.17
CA ALA A 7 -30.45 -9.35 -3.06
C ALA A 7 -29.82 -10.76 -3.13
N ALA A 8 -30.48 -11.78 -2.57
CA ALA A 8 -29.99 -13.16 -2.54
C ALA A 8 -31.16 -14.14 -2.71
N LEU A 9 -31.44 -14.54 -3.96
CA LEU A 9 -32.16 -15.79 -4.22
C LEU A 9 -31.13 -16.93 -4.21
N PRO A 10 -31.40 -18.07 -3.53
CA PRO A 10 -30.54 -19.24 -3.60
C PRO A 10 -30.70 -19.91 -4.97
N LEU A 11 -29.59 -20.11 -5.69
CA LEU A 11 -29.58 -20.92 -6.92
C LEU A 11 -29.83 -22.38 -6.56
N LEU A 12 -30.94 -22.94 -7.05
CA LEU A 12 -31.21 -24.37 -6.91
C LEU A 12 -30.41 -25.16 -7.94
N ALA A 13 -29.89 -26.34 -7.53
CA ALA A 13 -29.10 -27.21 -8.40
C ALA A 13 -29.96 -27.71 -9.58
N GLY A 14 -29.75 -27.10 -10.75
CA GLY A 14 -30.56 -27.30 -11.95
C GLY A 14 -30.89 -26.01 -12.72
N GLU A 15 -30.63 -24.83 -12.15
CA GLU A 15 -30.70 -23.56 -12.89
C GLU A 15 -29.43 -23.30 -13.72
N ASP A 16 -29.63 -22.79 -14.94
CA ASP A 16 -28.56 -22.52 -15.91
C ASP A 16 -27.82 -21.20 -15.59
N VAL A 17 -26.48 -21.25 -15.52
CA VAL A 17 -25.63 -20.10 -15.18
C VAL A 17 -25.09 -19.43 -16.45
N GLY A 18 -25.63 -18.26 -16.79
CA GLY A 18 -25.12 -17.43 -17.88
C GLY A 18 -25.93 -16.15 -18.12
N PRO A 19 -25.66 -15.42 -19.23
CA PRO A 19 -24.56 -15.65 -20.16
C PRO A 19 -23.20 -15.28 -19.54
N ILE A 20 -22.18 -16.10 -19.79
CA ILE A 20 -20.81 -15.93 -19.28
C ILE A 20 -20.20 -14.61 -19.78
N ARG A 21 -19.66 -13.80 -18.86
CA ARG A 21 -19.01 -12.51 -19.13
C ARG A 21 -17.50 -12.67 -19.16
N SER A 22 -16.80 -11.71 -19.77
CA SER A 22 -15.33 -11.70 -19.93
C SER A 22 -14.52 -11.61 -18.62
N GLY A 23 -15.17 -11.40 -17.48
CA GLY A 23 -14.55 -11.42 -16.15
C GLY A 23 -14.88 -12.66 -15.30
N ASP A 24 -15.70 -13.58 -15.82
CA ASP A 24 -16.10 -14.81 -15.13
C ASP A 24 -15.07 -15.92 -15.36
N SER A 25 -14.97 -16.86 -14.42
CA SER A 25 -14.09 -18.02 -14.55
C SER A 25 -14.77 -19.25 -13.94
N LEU A 26 -14.45 -20.43 -14.48
CA LEU A 26 -14.96 -21.71 -13.96
C LEU A 26 -14.72 -21.82 -12.44
N TRP A 27 -13.56 -21.37 -11.97
CA TRP A 27 -13.21 -21.33 -10.55
C TRP A 27 -14.26 -20.55 -9.73
N LYS A 28 -14.58 -19.30 -10.10
CA LYS A 28 -15.57 -18.47 -9.37
C LYS A 28 -16.97 -19.10 -9.37
N ILE A 29 -17.37 -19.67 -10.50
CA ILE A 29 -18.70 -20.28 -10.68
C ILE A 29 -18.82 -21.55 -9.83
N ALA A 30 -17.79 -22.40 -9.88
CA ALA A 30 -17.73 -23.63 -9.09
C ALA A 30 -17.57 -23.36 -7.59
N ASP A 31 -16.85 -22.31 -7.17
CA ASP A 31 -16.64 -21.96 -5.76
C ASP A 31 -17.95 -21.48 -5.11
N ARG A 32 -18.78 -20.72 -5.85
CA ARG A 32 -20.15 -20.35 -5.44
C ARG A 32 -21.04 -21.59 -5.29
N ILE A 33 -21.15 -22.40 -6.36
CA ILE A 33 -22.00 -23.60 -6.37
C ILE A 33 -21.55 -24.62 -5.31
N ALA A 34 -20.25 -24.78 -5.06
CA ALA A 34 -19.70 -25.62 -4.00
C ALA A 34 -20.12 -25.14 -2.60
N THR A 35 -20.07 -23.83 -2.38
CA THR A 35 -20.49 -23.21 -1.10
C THR A 35 -21.99 -23.37 -0.87
N GLU A 36 -22.80 -23.28 -1.93
CA GLU A 36 -24.26 -23.41 -1.89
C GLU A 36 -24.73 -24.88 -1.76
N ALA A 37 -24.04 -25.83 -2.39
CA ALA A 37 -24.46 -27.24 -2.49
C ALA A 37 -23.66 -28.23 -1.59
N GLY A 38 -22.62 -27.77 -0.88
CA GLY A 38 -21.86 -28.59 0.09
C GLY A 38 -20.86 -29.58 -0.51
N PHE A 39 -20.61 -29.52 -1.82
CA PHE A 39 -19.58 -30.32 -2.50
C PHE A 39 -18.22 -29.62 -2.47
N SER A 40 -17.12 -30.35 -2.69
CA SER A 40 -15.83 -29.69 -2.92
C SER A 40 -15.82 -28.99 -4.29
N ARG A 41 -15.22 -27.80 -4.36
CA ARG A 41 -15.09 -27.03 -5.62
C ARG A 41 -14.51 -27.89 -6.76
N ASP A 42 -13.56 -28.77 -6.44
CA ASP A 42 -12.90 -29.63 -7.45
C ASP A 42 -13.89 -30.66 -8.06
N GLN A 43 -14.86 -31.20 -7.30
CA GLN A 43 -15.96 -32.00 -7.85
C GLN A 43 -16.85 -31.17 -8.78
N VAL A 44 -17.24 -29.97 -8.33
CA VAL A 44 -18.11 -29.06 -9.10
C VAL A 44 -17.42 -28.61 -10.40
N MET A 45 -16.11 -28.33 -10.39
CA MET A 45 -15.34 -27.98 -11.59
C MET A 45 -15.28 -29.13 -12.60
N VAL A 46 -15.14 -30.38 -12.17
CA VAL A 46 -15.17 -31.55 -13.08
C VAL A 46 -16.59 -31.75 -13.63
N ALA A 47 -17.61 -31.75 -12.78
CA ALA A 47 -18.99 -31.98 -13.20
C ALA A 47 -19.52 -30.87 -14.14
N LEU A 48 -19.13 -29.60 -13.94
CA LEU A 48 -19.42 -28.50 -14.86
C LEU A 48 -18.72 -28.65 -16.22
N LEU A 49 -17.48 -29.16 -16.25
CA LEU A 49 -16.78 -29.45 -17.51
C LEU A 49 -17.44 -30.60 -18.27
N GLU A 50 -17.81 -31.68 -17.57
CA GLU A 50 -18.47 -32.84 -18.17
C GLU A 50 -19.85 -32.49 -18.75
N ALA A 51 -20.62 -31.65 -18.06
CA ALA A 51 -21.94 -31.21 -18.52
C ALA A 51 -21.90 -30.12 -19.62
N ASN A 52 -20.79 -29.41 -19.80
CA ASN A 52 -20.70 -28.22 -20.66
C ASN A 52 -19.40 -28.13 -21.48
N SER A 53 -18.84 -29.27 -21.90
CA SER A 53 -17.54 -29.36 -22.61
C SER A 53 -17.41 -28.39 -23.80
N GLU A 54 -18.48 -28.21 -24.55
CA GLU A 54 -18.61 -27.27 -25.67
C GLU A 54 -18.43 -25.78 -25.30
N ALA A 55 -18.69 -25.40 -24.04
CA ALA A 55 -18.52 -24.04 -23.55
C ALA A 55 -17.04 -23.68 -23.26
N PHE A 56 -16.12 -24.66 -23.29
CA PHE A 56 -14.70 -24.46 -23.07
C PHE A 56 -13.91 -24.40 -24.39
N SER A 57 -12.74 -23.77 -24.34
CA SER A 57 -11.79 -23.70 -25.44
C SER A 57 -10.35 -23.81 -24.91
N PRO A 58 -9.63 -24.92 -25.15
CA PRO A 58 -10.09 -26.19 -25.72
C PRO A 58 -11.19 -26.87 -24.88
N SER A 59 -12.05 -27.66 -25.53
CA SER A 59 -13.32 -28.18 -25.00
C SER A 59 -13.22 -29.31 -23.96
N CYS A 60 -12.02 -29.66 -23.49
CA CYS A 60 -11.78 -30.87 -22.70
C CYS A 60 -10.76 -30.66 -21.55
N ASN A 61 -10.74 -29.45 -20.96
CA ASN A 61 -9.88 -29.15 -19.81
C ASN A 61 -10.46 -28.04 -18.93
N VAL A 62 -10.43 -28.21 -17.60
CA VAL A 62 -10.91 -27.20 -16.63
C VAL A 62 -10.14 -25.87 -16.67
N ASN A 63 -8.94 -25.85 -17.28
CA ASN A 63 -8.15 -24.64 -17.49
C ASN A 63 -8.42 -23.98 -18.87
N GLY A 64 -9.33 -24.56 -19.67
CA GLY A 64 -9.78 -23.98 -20.93
C GLY A 64 -10.53 -22.66 -20.71
N VAL A 65 -10.45 -21.76 -21.70
CA VAL A 65 -11.15 -20.48 -21.67
C VAL A 65 -12.65 -20.73 -21.86
N LEU A 66 -13.47 -20.26 -20.91
CA LEU A 66 -14.93 -20.24 -21.08
C LEU A 66 -15.31 -19.26 -22.21
N ARG A 67 -16.19 -19.71 -23.10
CA ARG A 67 -16.70 -18.90 -24.20
C ARG A 67 -17.65 -17.82 -23.66
N VAL A 68 -17.30 -16.55 -23.88
CA VAL A 68 -18.16 -15.41 -23.55
C VAL A 68 -19.48 -15.55 -24.32
N GLY A 69 -20.60 -15.36 -23.63
CA GLY A 69 -21.95 -15.58 -24.16
C GLY A 69 -22.49 -17.00 -24.00
N ALA A 70 -21.67 -17.99 -23.61
CA ALA A 70 -22.18 -19.33 -23.28
C ALA A 70 -23.07 -19.33 -22.03
N VAL A 71 -23.89 -20.36 -21.88
CA VAL A 71 -24.71 -20.62 -20.69
C VAL A 71 -24.35 -22.01 -20.18
N LEU A 72 -24.01 -22.12 -18.89
CA LEU A 72 -23.54 -23.36 -18.26
C LEU A 72 -24.69 -24.04 -17.50
N ARG A 73 -25.05 -25.24 -17.92
CA ARG A 73 -25.98 -26.11 -17.20
C ARG A 73 -25.36 -26.61 -15.92
N VAL A 74 -26.00 -26.35 -14.78
CA VAL A 74 -25.54 -26.85 -13.48
C VAL A 74 -25.99 -28.31 -13.31
N PRO A 75 -25.07 -29.26 -13.07
CA PRO A 75 -25.45 -30.66 -12.85
C PRO A 75 -26.31 -30.83 -11.60
N SER A 76 -27.14 -31.88 -11.56
CA SER A 76 -27.86 -32.26 -10.34
C SER A 76 -26.88 -32.65 -9.22
N ALA A 77 -27.30 -32.46 -7.97
CA ALA A 77 -26.51 -32.83 -6.79
C ALA A 77 -26.11 -34.33 -6.81
N GLU A 78 -26.95 -35.21 -7.35
CA GLU A 78 -26.65 -36.62 -7.58
C GLU A 78 -25.43 -36.82 -8.50
N ARG A 79 -25.35 -36.07 -9.63
CA ARG A 79 -24.19 -36.13 -10.54
C ARG A 79 -22.93 -35.54 -9.93
N MET A 80 -23.06 -34.47 -9.14
CA MET A 80 -21.91 -33.88 -8.41
C MET A 80 -21.41 -34.82 -7.29
N GLY A 81 -22.30 -35.58 -6.65
CA GLY A 81 -21.97 -36.59 -5.64
C GLY A 81 -21.44 -37.91 -6.19
N ALA A 82 -21.74 -38.26 -7.44
CA ALA A 82 -21.23 -39.46 -8.10
C ALA A 82 -19.70 -39.44 -8.31
N LEU A 83 -19.09 -38.26 -8.34
CA LEU A 83 -17.64 -38.06 -8.35
C LEU A 83 -17.11 -37.94 -6.91
N ASP A 84 -16.32 -38.93 -6.46
CA ASP A 84 -15.55 -38.82 -5.22
C ASP A 84 -14.59 -37.62 -5.27
N ALA A 85 -14.47 -36.88 -4.16
CA ALA A 85 -13.62 -35.69 -4.04
C ALA A 85 -12.12 -35.98 -4.30
N ALA A 86 -11.60 -37.13 -3.85
CA ALA A 86 -10.21 -37.48 -4.12
C ALA A 86 -10.00 -37.81 -5.62
N THR A 87 -10.99 -38.40 -6.27
CA THR A 87 -10.99 -38.71 -7.72
C THR A 87 -11.14 -37.45 -8.56
N ALA A 88 -12.03 -36.53 -8.19
CA ALA A 88 -12.15 -35.22 -8.82
C ALA A 88 -10.83 -34.44 -8.75
N ARG A 89 -10.21 -34.36 -7.56
CA ARG A 89 -8.89 -33.73 -7.39
C ARG A 89 -7.80 -34.38 -8.24
N ARG A 90 -7.73 -35.72 -8.30
CA ARG A 90 -6.81 -36.43 -9.22
C ARG A 90 -7.04 -36.07 -10.69
N SER A 91 -8.30 -35.85 -11.10
CA SER A 91 -8.66 -35.39 -12.44
C SER A 91 -8.18 -33.96 -12.71
N ILE A 92 -8.43 -33.02 -11.78
CA ILE A 92 -7.92 -31.63 -11.85
C ILE A 92 -6.39 -31.60 -11.97
N GLU A 93 -5.69 -32.35 -11.11
CA GLU A 93 -4.22 -32.41 -11.11
C GLU A 93 -3.65 -33.02 -12.40
N ARG A 94 -4.34 -34.01 -13.01
CA ARG A 94 -3.98 -34.58 -14.32
C ARG A 94 -4.19 -33.56 -15.44
N GLN A 95 -5.36 -32.93 -15.49
CA GLN A 95 -5.71 -31.90 -16.48
C GLN A 95 -4.77 -30.69 -16.41
N ALA A 96 -4.30 -30.31 -15.22
CA ALA A 96 -3.30 -29.24 -15.05
C ALA A 96 -1.92 -29.60 -15.63
N ARG A 97 -1.49 -30.87 -15.55
CA ARG A 97 -0.26 -31.36 -16.19
C ARG A 97 -0.39 -31.36 -17.72
N GLU A 98 -1.49 -31.92 -18.23
CA GLU A 98 -1.84 -31.90 -19.66
C GLU A 98 -1.88 -30.46 -20.21
N TRP A 99 -2.48 -29.51 -19.47
CA TRP A 99 -2.51 -28.08 -19.81
C TRP A 99 -1.11 -27.46 -19.90
N ALA A 100 -0.24 -27.79 -18.96
CA ALA A 100 1.15 -27.33 -18.96
C ALA A 100 1.96 -27.93 -20.13
N GLU A 101 1.63 -29.13 -20.62
CA GLU A 101 2.26 -29.73 -21.80
C GLU A 101 1.72 -29.17 -23.11
N HIS A 102 0.40 -28.97 -23.22
CA HIS A 102 -0.25 -28.28 -24.34
C HIS A 102 0.39 -26.90 -24.57
N ARG A 103 0.47 -26.05 -23.53
CA ARG A 103 1.09 -24.72 -23.63
C ARG A 103 2.61 -24.72 -23.90
N ARG A 104 3.31 -25.83 -23.65
CA ARG A 104 4.77 -25.95 -23.91
C ARG A 104 5.10 -26.53 -25.28
N SER A 105 4.21 -27.33 -25.87
CA SER A 105 4.49 -28.13 -27.07
C SER A 105 3.57 -27.84 -28.26
N GLY A 106 2.43 -27.16 -28.05
CA GLY A 106 1.37 -27.02 -29.04
C GLY A 106 0.59 -28.31 -29.34
N ARG A 107 0.95 -29.44 -28.72
CA ARG A 107 0.25 -30.72 -28.89
C ARG A 107 -1.20 -30.59 -28.45
N ALA A 108 -2.14 -30.92 -29.34
CA ALA A 108 -3.56 -30.86 -29.04
C ALA A 108 -3.93 -31.76 -27.84
N LEU A 109 -4.85 -31.28 -27.00
CA LEU A 109 -5.42 -32.07 -25.91
C LEU A 109 -6.38 -33.10 -26.49
N VAL A 110 -6.20 -34.37 -26.11
CA VAL A 110 -7.05 -35.47 -26.57
C VAL A 110 -8.21 -35.60 -25.59
N CYS A 111 -9.43 -35.34 -26.08
CA CYS A 111 -10.66 -35.63 -25.34
C CYS A 111 -10.82 -37.15 -25.21
N PRO A 112 -11.05 -37.71 -24.01
CA PRO A 112 -11.43 -39.12 -23.88
C PRO A 112 -12.81 -39.33 -24.48
N THR A 113 -12.92 -40.16 -25.52
CA THR A 113 -14.21 -40.64 -26.03
C THR A 113 -14.87 -41.53 -24.98
N VAL A 114 -16.11 -41.17 -24.62
CA VAL A 114 -17.09 -41.83 -23.74
C VAL A 114 -16.71 -43.25 -23.25
N LEU A 115 -16.41 -43.34 -21.94
CA LEU A 115 -16.49 -44.54 -21.10
C LEU A 115 -15.67 -45.78 -21.53
N GLU A 116 -14.35 -45.74 -21.33
CA GLU A 116 -13.62 -46.93 -20.88
C GLU A 116 -13.53 -46.92 -19.34
N GLN A 117 -14.11 -47.94 -18.69
CA GLN A 117 -13.89 -48.20 -17.27
C GLN A 117 -12.53 -48.87 -17.06
N PRO A 118 -11.79 -48.55 -15.98
CA PRO A 118 -10.49 -49.19 -15.73
C PRO A 118 -10.68 -50.69 -15.47
N ALA A 119 -9.95 -51.52 -16.23
CA ALA A 119 -9.87 -52.95 -15.98
C ALA A 119 -9.23 -53.24 -14.60
N PRO A 120 -9.63 -54.31 -13.90
CA PRO A 120 -9.07 -54.66 -12.60
C PRO A 120 -7.57 -54.99 -12.68
N GLU A 121 -6.82 -54.62 -11.66
CA GLU A 121 -5.37 -54.82 -11.61
C GLU A 121 -4.99 -56.31 -11.64
N SER A 122 -4.21 -56.71 -12.63
CA SER A 122 -3.53 -58.01 -12.63
C SER A 122 -2.37 -57.98 -11.64
N PRO A 123 -2.19 -59.01 -10.78
CA PRO A 123 -1.09 -59.04 -9.82
C PRO A 123 0.27 -59.08 -10.52
N ALA A 124 1.29 -58.55 -9.84
CA ALA A 124 2.64 -58.40 -10.40
C ALA A 124 3.28 -59.76 -10.77
N PRO A 125 4.01 -59.84 -11.91
CA PRO A 125 4.65 -61.08 -12.34
C PRO A 125 5.82 -61.46 -11.41
N VAL A 126 5.85 -62.73 -11.02
CA VAL A 126 6.99 -63.33 -10.30
C VAL A 126 8.19 -63.47 -11.23
N SER A 127 9.38 -63.15 -10.75
CA SER A 127 10.64 -63.32 -11.47
C SER A 127 10.98 -64.81 -11.70
N VAL A 128 11.32 -65.17 -12.93
CA VAL A 128 11.84 -66.50 -13.29
C VAL A 128 13.08 -66.32 -14.17
N ASP A 129 14.19 -66.94 -13.79
CA ASP A 129 15.45 -66.94 -14.55
C ASP A 129 15.39 -67.86 -15.78
N GLY A 130 16.01 -67.46 -16.89
CA GLY A 130 16.21 -68.32 -18.07
C GLY A 130 16.81 -67.56 -19.27
N PRO A 131 17.76 -68.11 -20.07
CA PRO A 131 18.75 -67.24 -20.71
C PRO A 131 18.96 -67.38 -22.24
N SER A 132 19.56 -66.30 -22.78
CA SER A 132 20.51 -66.28 -23.92
C SER A 132 19.98 -66.30 -25.37
N GLN A 133 20.88 -65.86 -26.28
CA GLN A 133 20.85 -65.92 -27.75
C GLN A 133 19.88 -64.95 -28.46
N ALA A 134 20.20 -64.42 -29.65
CA ALA A 134 21.51 -64.25 -30.33
C ALA A 134 21.39 -63.17 -31.43
N ASP A 135 22.50 -62.92 -32.14
CA ASP A 135 22.69 -61.98 -33.25
C ASP A 135 21.66 -62.10 -34.41
N VAL A 136 21.54 -61.05 -35.26
CA VAL A 136 21.98 -61.09 -36.68
C VAL A 136 21.72 -59.76 -37.43
N ALA A 137 22.78 -59.25 -38.06
CA ALA A 137 22.90 -58.44 -39.29
C ALA A 137 21.85 -57.38 -39.72
N MET A 138 22.32 -56.12 -39.75
CA MET A 138 22.12 -55.12 -40.83
C MET A 138 22.79 -55.63 -42.15
N PRO A 139 22.40 -55.24 -43.40
CA PRO A 139 22.64 -53.85 -43.88
C PRO A 139 21.82 -53.27 -45.07
N GLY A 140 21.85 -51.92 -45.17
CA GLY A 140 21.89 -51.15 -46.42
C GLY A 140 20.56 -50.67 -47.03
N ASP A 141 20.52 -49.59 -47.83
CA ASP A 141 21.50 -48.50 -48.02
C ASP A 141 20.86 -47.20 -48.58
N ALA A 142 21.58 -46.09 -48.47
CA ALA A 142 21.50 -44.80 -49.16
C ALA A 142 20.29 -44.45 -50.09
N THR A 143 19.60 -43.31 -49.84
CA THR A 143 19.95 -42.00 -50.46
C THR A 143 18.99 -40.82 -50.18
N ARG A 144 19.60 -39.66 -49.88
CA ARG A 144 19.32 -38.27 -50.36
C ARG A 144 17.89 -37.65 -50.39
N LYS A 145 17.75 -36.56 -49.62
CA LYS A 145 16.73 -35.46 -49.68
C LYS A 145 16.85 -34.61 -50.98
N PRO A 146 15.86 -33.77 -51.40
CA PRO A 146 15.61 -32.47 -50.74
C PRO A 146 14.18 -31.87 -50.73
N ASP A 147 13.98 -30.94 -49.78
CA ASP A 147 13.08 -29.75 -49.76
C ASP A 147 11.54 -29.84 -49.89
N ARG A 148 10.86 -28.69 -50.13
CA ARG A 148 9.69 -28.21 -49.34
C ARG A 148 8.51 -27.61 -50.16
N LEU A 149 7.29 -27.79 -49.60
CA LEU A 149 6.10 -26.88 -49.65
C LEU A 149 5.37 -26.70 -51.01
N PRO A 150 4.11 -26.16 -51.08
CA PRO A 150 3.10 -25.90 -50.02
C PRO A 150 1.62 -26.31 -50.37
N SER A 151 0.71 -26.04 -49.40
CA SER A 151 -0.68 -25.53 -49.55
C SER A 151 -1.89 -26.48 -49.72
N HIS A 152 -3.07 -25.95 -49.37
CA HIS A 152 -4.39 -26.62 -49.21
C HIS A 152 -5.51 -25.88 -49.99
N SER A 153 -6.58 -26.62 -50.33
CA SER A 153 -8.03 -26.25 -50.43
C SER A 153 -8.68 -27.08 -51.57
N PRO A 154 -10.01 -27.37 -51.54
CA PRO A 154 -11.06 -26.37 -51.87
C PRO A 154 -12.43 -26.51 -51.13
N THR A 155 -13.29 -25.48 -51.27
CA THR A 155 -14.80 -25.46 -51.32
C THR A 155 -15.65 -26.22 -50.27
N GLU A 156 -16.96 -25.98 -50.00
CA GLU A 156 -18.15 -25.36 -50.65
C GLU A 156 -18.94 -24.51 -49.59
N SER A 157 -19.58 -23.34 -49.84
CA SER A 157 -20.96 -23.06 -50.37
C SER A 157 -22.11 -23.90 -49.74
N GLU A 158 -23.30 -23.39 -49.36
CA GLU A 158 -23.91 -22.03 -49.44
C GLU A 158 -25.16 -21.88 -48.49
N VAL A 159 -26.03 -20.88 -48.74
CA VAL A 159 -27.43 -20.70 -48.26
C VAL A 159 -27.68 -19.86 -46.99
N SER A 160 -28.67 -18.96 -47.08
CA SER A 160 -29.28 -18.12 -46.03
C SER A 160 -30.81 -18.13 -46.19
N PRO A 161 -31.61 -17.78 -45.16
CA PRO A 161 -32.38 -16.52 -45.27
C PRO A 161 -32.46 -15.73 -43.93
N ALA A 162 -33.34 -14.72 -43.86
CA ALA A 162 -33.28 -13.63 -42.88
C ALA A 162 -34.53 -13.43 -42.00
N VAL A 163 -34.30 -12.68 -40.90
CA VAL A 163 -35.15 -11.74 -40.12
C VAL A 163 -36.66 -11.66 -40.45
N PRO A 164 -37.52 -11.70 -39.41
CA PRO A 164 -38.39 -10.55 -39.15
C PRO A 164 -38.37 -10.04 -37.69
N ASP A 165 -38.55 -8.73 -37.54
CA ASP A 165 -39.07 -8.05 -36.34
C ASP A 165 -40.55 -7.68 -36.62
N PRO A 166 -41.45 -7.71 -35.62
CA PRO A 166 -42.09 -6.44 -35.29
C PRO A 166 -42.48 -6.21 -33.82
N THR A 167 -42.34 -4.95 -33.43
CA THR A 167 -43.05 -4.23 -32.37
C THR A 167 -44.49 -4.68 -32.06
N GLN A 168 -44.82 -4.80 -30.75
CA GLN A 168 -46.12 -4.36 -30.23
C GLN A 168 -46.11 -4.17 -28.70
N ALA A 169 -46.94 -3.24 -28.22
CA ALA A 169 -47.30 -3.06 -26.82
C ALA A 169 -48.82 -2.88 -26.71
N PRO A 170 -49.44 -3.29 -25.60
CA PRO A 170 -50.66 -2.63 -25.13
C PRO A 170 -50.62 -2.26 -23.64
N GLU A 171 -51.71 -1.66 -23.18
CA GLU A 171 -51.83 -0.89 -21.94
C GLU A 171 -52.40 -1.64 -20.71
N GLN A 172 -52.33 -0.95 -19.55
CA GLN A 172 -53.32 -0.91 -18.47
C GLN A 172 -53.76 -2.20 -17.75
N ALA A 173 -53.49 -2.24 -16.44
CA ALA A 173 -54.50 -2.56 -15.42
C ALA A 173 -54.15 -1.87 -14.09
N SER A 174 -55.15 -1.41 -13.33
CA SER A 174 -54.98 -0.80 -12.00
C SER A 174 -55.72 -1.60 -10.94
N ALA A 175 -55.16 -1.67 -9.73
CA ALA A 175 -55.80 -2.30 -8.57
C ALA A 175 -55.43 -1.57 -7.26
N THR A 176 -56.23 -0.57 -6.90
CA THR A 176 -56.14 0.10 -5.59
C THR A 176 -56.78 -0.77 -4.50
N ALA A 177 -56.13 -0.91 -3.34
CA ALA A 177 -56.72 -1.45 -2.12
C ALA A 177 -56.34 -0.55 -0.93
N THR A 178 -57.30 -0.31 -0.03
CA THR A 178 -57.29 0.87 0.85
C THR A 178 -57.48 0.50 2.31
N ILE A 179 -56.53 0.94 3.16
CA ILE A 179 -56.63 1.23 4.60
C ILE A 179 -57.40 0.23 5.49
N ARG A 180 -56.68 -0.30 6.49
CA ARG A 180 -57.19 -0.24 7.87
C ARG A 180 -56.10 0.20 8.83
N ILE A 181 -56.44 1.17 9.69
CA ILE A 181 -55.65 1.61 10.84
C ILE A 181 -56.41 1.09 12.05
N ASP A 182 -55.71 0.51 13.01
CA ASP A 182 -56.20 0.38 14.37
C ASP A 182 -55.10 0.91 15.32
N LEU A 183 -55.53 1.74 16.29
CA LEU A 183 -54.70 2.44 17.26
C LEU A 183 -55.29 2.14 18.64
N GLU A 184 -54.50 1.58 19.54
CA GLU A 184 -54.84 1.51 20.97
C GLU A 184 -53.64 1.88 21.84
N THR A 185 -53.92 2.42 23.02
CA THR A 185 -52.97 3.13 23.87
C THR A 185 -53.12 2.73 25.34
N THR A 186 -52.20 3.22 26.18
CA THR A 186 -52.08 3.02 27.64
C THR A 186 -51.43 1.67 28.05
N GLY A 187 -50.65 1.60 29.14
CA GLY A 187 -50.31 2.68 30.07
C GLY A 187 -49.09 2.41 30.97
N THR A 188 -48.74 3.46 31.72
CA THR A 188 -47.71 3.60 32.77
C THR A 188 -47.37 2.37 33.63
N HIS A 189 -46.08 2.13 33.90
CA HIS A 189 -45.49 2.18 35.26
C HIS A 189 -43.95 2.02 35.29
N ASP A 190 -43.35 2.46 36.40
CA ASP A 190 -41.93 2.46 36.81
C ASP A 190 -41.92 2.59 38.37
N PRO A 191 -40.89 2.27 39.18
CA PRO A 191 -39.58 1.61 38.94
C PRO A 191 -39.30 0.39 39.88
N SER A 192 -38.04 -0.10 39.89
CA SER A 192 -37.21 -0.44 41.08
C SER A 192 -36.63 -1.87 41.30
N ALA A 193 -35.29 -1.88 41.48
CA ALA A 193 -34.40 -2.67 42.35
C ALA A 193 -34.71 -4.11 42.86
N SER A 194 -33.81 -5.05 42.54
CA SER A 194 -33.20 -6.08 43.44
C SER A 194 -32.05 -6.79 42.69
N GLY A 195 -31.12 -7.55 43.28
CA GLY A 195 -30.82 -7.87 44.70
C GLY A 195 -29.49 -8.64 44.81
N TYR A 196 -28.78 -8.53 45.95
CA TYR A 196 -27.38 -8.96 46.15
C TYR A 196 -27.18 -10.45 46.58
N ALA A 197 -25.90 -10.86 46.62
CA ALA A 197 -25.26 -11.81 47.57
C ALA A 197 -25.24 -13.33 47.27
N ALA A 198 -24.26 -14.14 47.74
CA ALA A 198 -22.85 -13.90 48.19
C ALA A 198 -22.12 -15.24 48.52
N LEU A 199 -20.87 -15.14 49.04
CA LEU A 199 -20.07 -16.14 49.80
C LEU A 199 -19.29 -17.20 48.95
N THR A 200 -18.10 -17.68 49.33
CA THR A 200 -17.35 -17.54 50.62
C THR A 200 -15.81 -17.43 50.43
N ARG A 201 -15.11 -16.98 51.49
CA ARG A 201 -13.65 -16.84 51.70
C ARG A 201 -13.07 -18.08 52.46
N PRO A 202 -11.84 -18.13 53.06
CA PRO A 202 -10.78 -17.11 53.34
C PRO A 202 -9.39 -17.49 52.73
N THR A 203 -8.21 -16.91 53.01
CA THR A 203 -7.65 -15.75 53.81
C THR A 203 -6.40 -15.26 53.00
N ASP A 204 -5.53 -14.28 53.32
CA ASP A 204 -5.30 -13.26 54.38
C ASP A 204 -4.55 -12.06 53.70
N GLY A 205 -3.91 -11.04 54.31
CA GLY A 205 -3.70 -10.64 55.71
C GLY A 205 -2.64 -9.52 55.84
N SER A 206 -2.65 -8.76 56.96
CA SER A 206 -1.78 -7.59 57.29
C SER A 206 -1.90 -6.32 56.37
N VAL A 207 -1.48 -5.12 56.82
CA VAL A 207 -2.29 -4.17 57.64
C VAL A 207 -1.86 -2.68 57.42
N VAL A 208 -2.74 -1.87 56.80
CA VAL A 208 -3.40 -0.58 57.25
C VAL A 208 -2.69 0.29 58.34
N PRO A 209 -2.73 1.67 58.39
CA PRO A 209 -3.67 2.67 57.78
C PRO A 209 -3.08 4.00 57.19
N GLU A 210 -3.97 4.90 56.69
CA GLU A 210 -3.79 6.38 56.51
C GLU A 210 -4.14 7.18 57.80
N PRO A 211 -4.14 8.56 57.83
CA PRO A 211 -5.43 9.29 57.75
C PRO A 211 -5.49 10.81 57.34
N SER A 212 -6.61 11.20 56.71
CA SER A 212 -7.48 12.41 56.91
C SER A 212 -7.01 13.90 56.94
N LEU A 213 -7.44 14.68 55.93
CA LEU A 213 -8.32 15.90 55.96
C LEU A 213 -8.12 17.12 56.92
N SER A 214 -7.72 18.28 56.33
CA SER A 214 -8.39 19.63 56.42
C SER A 214 -8.37 20.45 57.76
N PRO A 215 -8.86 21.72 57.86
CA PRO A 215 -8.90 22.89 56.93
C PRO A 215 -8.48 24.26 57.59
N VAL A 216 -8.79 25.42 56.92
CA VAL A 216 -9.20 26.75 57.50
C VAL A 216 -8.29 28.02 57.40
N SER A 217 -8.89 29.10 56.85
CA SER A 217 -8.72 30.56 57.07
C SER A 217 -7.60 31.41 56.42
N SER A 218 -8.03 32.63 56.10
CA SER A 218 -7.35 33.82 55.54
C SER A 218 -6.76 34.77 56.59
N ILE A 219 -5.88 35.69 56.18
CA ILE A 219 -5.72 37.07 56.74
C ILE A 219 -5.04 37.98 55.68
N ALA A 220 -5.08 39.31 55.84
CA ALA A 220 -4.58 40.29 54.86
C ALA A 220 -3.95 41.57 55.49
N SER A 221 -3.33 42.41 54.64
CA SER A 221 -2.96 43.84 54.81
C SER A 221 -1.67 44.24 55.56
N GLY A 222 -1.12 45.42 55.21
CA GLY A 222 0.11 46.07 55.72
C GLY A 222 1.26 46.07 54.69
N GLN A 223 1.71 47.16 54.03
CA GLN A 223 2.35 48.43 54.50
C GLN A 223 3.76 48.23 55.10
N THR A 224 4.82 49.00 54.78
CA THR A 224 5.00 50.17 53.86
C THR A 224 6.49 50.46 53.58
N GLY A 225 6.80 51.04 52.41
CA GLY A 225 7.99 51.89 52.14
C GLY A 225 9.32 51.19 51.81
N ASP A 226 10.34 51.87 51.27
CA ASP A 226 10.38 53.12 50.47
C ASP A 226 11.82 53.31 49.95
N GLU A 227 12.08 53.50 48.64
CA GLU A 227 13.29 54.18 48.13
C GLU A 227 13.27 54.51 46.61
N THR A 228 13.59 55.78 46.33
CA THR A 228 13.73 56.56 45.08
C THR A 228 14.75 56.01 44.04
N CYS A 229 14.86 56.42 42.75
CA CYS A 229 14.11 57.21 41.74
C CYS A 229 14.84 57.05 40.35
N PRO A 230 14.71 57.92 39.32
CA PRO A 230 13.61 57.98 38.34
C PRO A 230 14.06 57.93 36.85
N CYS A 231 13.10 57.97 35.90
CA CYS A 231 13.36 58.22 34.47
C CYS A 231 13.08 59.70 34.08
N PRO A 232 13.73 60.25 33.03
CA PRO A 232 13.36 61.53 32.41
C PRO A 232 12.28 61.36 31.31
N SER A 233 11.68 62.47 30.86
CA SER A 233 10.48 62.53 30.01
C SER A 233 10.66 63.29 28.67
N ASP A 234 9.74 63.08 27.73
CA ASP A 234 9.63 63.78 26.44
C ASP A 234 9.35 65.29 26.54
N PRO A 235 9.53 66.02 25.42
CA PRO A 235 8.53 66.99 24.97
C PRO A 235 8.09 66.78 23.50
N ALA A 236 6.93 67.32 23.12
CA ALA A 236 6.19 66.98 21.89
C ALA A 236 6.07 68.11 20.84
N GLY A 237 5.59 67.77 19.63
CA GLY A 237 4.89 68.72 18.73
C GLY A 237 5.10 68.53 17.22
N GLY A 238 4.00 68.53 16.43
CA GLY A 238 4.02 68.67 14.96
C GLY A 238 2.98 67.83 14.20
N GLU A 239 2.20 68.47 13.32
CA GLU A 239 1.21 67.83 12.40
C GLU A 239 1.69 67.82 10.92
N PRO A 240 1.04 67.07 10.00
CA PRO A 240 1.65 66.59 8.74
C PRO A 240 1.35 67.48 7.50
N PRO A 241 1.79 67.11 6.27
CA PRO A 241 0.95 66.25 5.40
C PRO A 241 1.69 65.31 4.38
N ASP A 242 0.86 64.57 3.64
CA ASP A 242 1.02 64.05 2.25
C ASP A 242 1.83 62.76 1.89
N GLN A 243 1.03 61.72 1.57
CA GLN A 243 1.04 60.89 0.34
C GLN A 243 2.31 60.15 -0.15
N ALA A 244 2.32 58.82 0.04
CA ALA A 244 2.23 57.83 -1.06
C ALA A 244 2.04 56.40 -0.48
N GLY A 245 1.33 55.51 -1.19
CA GLY A 245 0.91 54.20 -0.65
C GLY A 245 1.87 53.03 -0.90
N SER A 246 1.92 52.10 0.06
CA SER A 246 2.52 50.77 -0.06
C SER A 246 1.73 49.74 0.77
N ALA A 247 1.94 48.44 0.51
CA ALA A 247 1.13 47.35 1.07
C ALA A 247 1.39 47.09 2.58
N PRO A 248 0.41 46.54 3.33
CA PRO A 248 0.56 46.32 4.77
C PRO A 248 1.61 45.24 5.08
N SER A 249 2.64 45.63 5.81
CA SER A 249 3.63 44.72 6.41
C SER A 249 3.07 44.04 7.66
N PHE A 250 3.24 42.72 7.78
CA PHE A 250 3.10 42.02 9.06
C PHE A 250 4.14 42.54 10.06
N VAL A 251 3.68 42.95 11.25
CA VAL A 251 4.53 43.31 12.40
C VAL A 251 3.86 42.74 13.65
N GLY A 252 4.53 41.83 14.36
CA GLY A 252 3.94 41.17 15.52
C GLY A 252 4.75 40.04 16.15
N GLU A 253 6.07 39.93 15.88
CA GLU A 253 6.88 38.79 16.33
C GLU A 253 8.23 39.25 16.91
N SER A 254 8.22 39.65 18.18
CA SER A 254 9.44 40.04 18.92
C SER A 254 9.26 39.95 20.44
N ALA A 255 8.65 38.88 20.96
CA ALA A 255 8.27 38.77 22.38
C ALA A 255 8.47 37.39 23.05
N TRP A 256 8.85 36.32 22.33
CA TRP A 256 9.07 34.98 22.91
C TRP A 256 10.39 34.33 22.47
N VAL A 257 11.48 35.08 22.60
CA VAL A 257 12.86 34.57 22.52
C VAL A 257 13.59 34.93 23.82
N ALA A 258 13.18 34.30 24.93
CA ALA A 258 13.63 34.68 26.29
C ALA A 258 13.63 33.52 27.31
N SER A 259 13.87 32.28 26.88
CA SER A 259 14.03 31.11 27.76
C SER A 259 15.13 30.15 27.27
N GLY A 260 16.23 30.72 26.77
CA GLY A 260 17.37 29.99 26.23
C GLY A 260 18.34 29.43 27.27
N GLU A 261 17.87 28.52 28.13
CA GLU A 261 18.75 27.59 28.85
C GLU A 261 18.64 26.20 28.22
N ALA A 262 19.65 25.81 27.44
CA ALA A 262 19.74 24.46 26.91
C ALA A 262 20.10 23.49 28.06
N PRO A 263 19.36 22.39 28.28
CA PRO A 263 19.77 21.36 29.22
C PRO A 263 21.02 20.67 28.68
N SER A 264 22.19 21.11 29.14
CA SER A 264 23.52 20.60 28.75
C SER A 264 23.86 19.23 29.35
N HIS A 265 22.84 18.38 29.48
CA HIS A 265 22.91 17.00 29.91
C HIS A 265 22.16 16.12 28.90
N LEU A 266 22.86 15.77 27.82
CA LEU A 266 22.57 14.52 27.13
C LEU A 266 22.64 13.39 28.18
N PRO A 267 21.60 12.56 28.36
CA PRO A 267 21.76 11.34 29.13
C PRO A 267 22.72 10.43 28.35
N GLU A 268 23.86 10.05 28.93
CA GLU A 268 24.78 9.06 28.35
C GLU A 268 24.18 7.64 28.43
N GLY A 269 23.06 7.45 27.74
CA GLY A 269 22.50 6.15 27.40
C GLY A 269 23.20 5.53 26.20
N PRO A 270 23.13 4.19 26.03
CA PRO A 270 23.99 3.48 25.09
C PRO A 270 23.52 3.62 23.63
N LEU A 271 23.93 4.71 22.96
CA LEU A 271 23.90 4.83 21.49
C LEU A 271 25.02 4.05 20.79
N ALA A 272 26.04 3.61 21.54
CA ALA A 272 27.20 2.86 21.06
C ALA A 272 26.91 1.55 20.28
N PRO A 273 25.93 0.69 20.62
CA PRO A 273 25.73 -0.59 19.92
C PRO A 273 25.12 -0.43 18.53
N PHE A 274 24.37 0.64 18.26
CA PHE A 274 23.71 0.84 16.96
C PHE A 274 24.68 1.31 15.87
N TRP A 275 25.69 2.11 16.21
CA TRP A 275 26.77 2.47 15.28
C TRP A 275 27.56 1.25 14.80
N LEU A 276 27.62 0.15 15.58
CA LEU A 276 28.23 -1.11 15.17
C LEU A 276 27.39 -1.91 14.16
N LEU A 277 26.08 -1.62 14.04
CA LEU A 277 25.21 -2.23 13.03
C LEU A 277 25.25 -1.53 11.67
N VAL A 278 25.67 -0.26 11.61
CA VAL A 278 25.84 0.47 10.34
C VAL A 278 26.86 -0.22 9.41
N PRO A 279 28.04 -0.69 9.86
CA PRO A 279 28.93 -1.57 9.10
C PRO A 279 28.30 -2.88 8.63
N LEU A 280 27.36 -3.47 9.39
CA LEU A 280 26.66 -4.70 9.00
C LEU A 280 25.72 -4.43 7.82
N VAL A 281 24.94 -3.35 7.88
CA VAL A 281 24.04 -2.91 6.79
C VAL A 281 24.87 -2.56 5.54
N LEU A 282 25.94 -1.77 5.70
CA LEU A 282 26.85 -1.44 4.61
C LEU A 282 27.56 -2.68 4.03
N GLY A 283 27.89 -3.68 4.86
CA GLY A 283 28.47 -4.95 4.43
C GLY A 283 27.50 -5.83 3.64
N LEU A 284 26.23 -5.89 4.04
CA LEU A 284 25.16 -6.56 3.27
C LEU A 284 24.92 -5.86 1.92
N LEU A 285 24.93 -4.53 1.89
CA LEU A 285 24.87 -3.76 0.65
C LEU A 285 26.10 -4.03 -0.23
N ALA A 286 27.32 -3.93 0.31
CA ALA A 286 28.57 -4.13 -0.43
C ALA A 286 28.72 -5.55 -1.00
N THR A 287 28.42 -6.60 -0.23
CA THR A 287 28.45 -7.99 -0.71
C THR A 287 27.44 -8.25 -1.83
N SER A 288 26.30 -7.55 -1.85
CA SER A 288 25.35 -7.58 -2.96
C SER A 288 25.89 -6.92 -4.24
N LEU A 289 26.74 -5.88 -4.12
CA LEU A 289 27.30 -5.16 -5.26
C LEU A 289 28.39 -5.96 -6.01
N VAL A 290 29.06 -6.89 -5.32
CA VAL A 290 30.23 -7.64 -5.86
C VAL A 290 29.84 -8.90 -6.65
N ARG A 291 28.67 -9.51 -6.39
CA ARG A 291 28.23 -10.73 -7.08
C ARG A 291 27.84 -10.51 -8.56
N ARG A 292 28.85 -10.46 -9.43
CA ARG A 292 28.68 -10.79 -10.86
C ARG A 292 28.12 -12.21 -10.95
N ARG A 293 27.09 -12.42 -11.79
CA ARG A 293 26.57 -13.78 -12.06
C ARG A 293 27.67 -14.63 -12.71
N PRO A 294 27.97 -15.86 -12.24
CA PRO A 294 28.51 -16.87 -13.14
C PRO A 294 27.49 -17.09 -14.27
N ARG A 295 27.95 -17.19 -15.52
CA ARG A 295 27.10 -17.68 -16.60
C ARG A 295 26.81 -19.15 -16.31
N ALA A 296 25.54 -19.52 -16.16
CA ALA A 296 25.15 -20.92 -16.20
C ALA A 296 25.40 -21.42 -17.63
N ALA A 297 26.43 -22.23 -17.82
CA ALA A 297 26.55 -23.06 -19.00
C ALA A 297 25.39 -24.07 -18.98
N ALA A 298 24.79 -24.36 -20.13
CA ALA A 298 23.85 -25.46 -20.23
C ALA A 298 24.62 -26.78 -20.04
N PRO A 299 24.08 -27.76 -19.31
CA PRO A 299 24.68 -29.09 -19.27
C PRO A 299 24.60 -29.71 -20.66
N LEU A 300 25.76 -30.05 -21.22
CA LEU A 300 25.82 -30.93 -22.39
C LEU A 300 25.41 -32.33 -21.94
N LEU A 301 24.47 -32.94 -22.66
CA LEU A 301 24.13 -34.35 -22.48
C LEU A 301 25.20 -35.18 -23.21
N ASP A 302 26.00 -35.93 -22.46
CA ASP A 302 26.90 -36.93 -23.02
C ASP A 302 26.18 -38.29 -23.17
N GLN A 303 26.54 -39.05 -24.19
CA GLN A 303 25.92 -40.34 -24.55
C GLN A 303 26.88 -41.51 -24.31
N SER A 304 27.15 -41.83 -23.04
CA SER A 304 27.81 -43.08 -22.67
C SER A 304 27.23 -43.66 -21.39
N GLY A 305 26.57 -44.81 -21.49
CA GLY A 305 25.99 -45.52 -20.36
C GLY A 305 26.91 -46.59 -19.79
N THR A 306 27.52 -46.33 -18.64
CA THR A 306 28.10 -47.36 -17.74
C THR A 306 27.96 -46.92 -16.28
N ALA A 307 27.04 -47.55 -15.54
CA ALA A 307 26.95 -47.37 -14.10
C ALA A 307 27.96 -48.30 -13.40
N ALA A 308 29.10 -47.77 -12.97
CA ALA A 308 30.11 -48.54 -12.23
C ALA A 308 29.63 -48.79 -10.79
N ILE A 309 29.29 -50.05 -10.47
CA ILE A 309 28.99 -50.47 -9.10
C ILE A 309 30.31 -50.66 -8.35
N ALA A 310 30.56 -49.83 -7.34
CA ALA A 310 31.63 -50.01 -6.37
C ALA A 310 31.05 -49.84 -4.96
N GLY A 311 30.88 -50.95 -4.24
CA GLY A 311 30.34 -50.95 -2.88
C GLY A 311 31.41 -51.17 -1.82
N ALA A 312 31.35 -50.43 -0.71
CA ALA A 312 32.02 -50.78 0.54
C ALA A 312 31.39 -50.01 1.72
N GLY A 313 31.06 -50.74 2.80
CA GLY A 313 30.99 -50.25 4.18
C GLY A 313 29.98 -49.16 4.54
N SER A 314 28.97 -49.53 5.35
CA SER A 314 28.79 -48.79 6.62
C SER A 314 29.93 -49.20 7.57
N PRO A 315 30.39 -48.31 8.47
CA PRO A 315 29.72 -48.21 9.77
C PRO A 315 29.67 -46.78 10.36
N GLY A 316 28.86 -46.62 11.41
CA GLY A 316 29.05 -45.57 12.41
C GLY A 316 27.94 -44.51 12.46
N ASP A 317 27.12 -44.57 13.51
CA ASP A 317 26.25 -43.48 13.96
C ASP A 317 27.06 -42.31 14.52
N ALA A 318 27.73 -41.58 13.64
CA ALA A 318 28.22 -40.24 13.94
C ALA A 318 27.05 -39.26 13.88
N ALA A 319 26.37 -39.05 15.02
CA ALA A 319 25.30 -38.06 15.14
C ALA A 319 25.82 -36.65 14.79
N ALA A 320 25.61 -36.24 13.54
CA ALA A 320 26.15 -35.00 13.02
C ALA A 320 25.54 -33.80 13.74
N LEU A 321 26.32 -33.17 14.61
CA LEU A 321 25.97 -31.93 15.30
C LEU A 321 25.44 -30.91 14.27
N PRO A 322 24.22 -30.38 14.44
CA PRO A 322 23.62 -29.50 13.43
C PRO A 322 24.51 -28.27 13.22
N PRO A 323 24.80 -27.88 11.97
CA PRO A 323 25.86 -26.94 11.64
C PRO A 323 25.54 -25.52 12.12
N ARG A 324 25.98 -25.18 13.34
CA ARG A 324 25.73 -23.90 14.01
C ARG A 324 26.21 -22.72 13.15
N GLY A 325 25.26 -22.05 12.51
CA GLY A 325 25.50 -20.89 11.65
C GLY A 325 24.45 -20.73 10.56
N LEU A 326 24.78 -19.90 9.55
CA LEU A 326 23.90 -19.59 8.42
C LEU A 326 23.32 -20.83 7.67
N PRO A 327 24.03 -21.97 7.51
CA PRO A 327 23.45 -23.17 6.89
C PRO A 327 22.26 -23.77 7.65
N PHE A 328 22.24 -23.69 8.98
CA PHE A 328 21.13 -24.20 9.81
C PHE A 328 19.89 -23.31 9.72
N LEU A 329 20.06 -21.99 9.66
CA LEU A 329 18.96 -21.05 9.35
C LEU A 329 18.38 -21.28 7.94
N LEU A 330 19.22 -21.66 6.98
CA LEU A 330 18.79 -22.06 5.62
C LEU A 330 18.11 -23.44 5.57
N ALA A 331 18.31 -24.30 6.57
CA ALA A 331 17.65 -25.61 6.68
C ALA A 331 16.27 -25.52 7.35
N LEU A 332 16.06 -24.56 8.26
CA LEU A 332 14.77 -24.30 8.91
C LEU A 332 13.83 -23.37 8.11
N LYS A 333 14.26 -22.97 6.91
CA LYS A 333 13.64 -22.00 5.98
C LYS A 333 12.12 -22.17 5.75
N ASP A 334 11.62 -23.39 5.83
CA ASP A 334 10.24 -23.71 5.46
C ASP A 334 9.23 -23.48 6.60
N GLY A 335 9.66 -23.43 7.86
CA GLY A 335 8.80 -23.14 9.02
C GLY A 335 8.42 -21.66 9.17
N ASP A 336 7.16 -21.38 9.48
CA ASP A 336 6.63 -20.00 9.53
C ASP A 336 7.27 -19.13 10.61
N LEU A 337 7.73 -19.73 11.72
CA LEU A 337 8.51 -19.03 12.75
C LEU A 337 9.81 -18.40 12.18
N VAL A 338 10.50 -19.09 11.26
CA VAL A 338 11.70 -18.55 10.61
C VAL A 338 11.34 -17.46 9.62
N PHE A 339 10.18 -17.54 8.98
CA PHE A 339 9.67 -16.46 8.15
C PHE A 339 9.36 -15.20 8.98
N LEU A 340 8.74 -15.35 10.15
CA LEU A 340 8.48 -14.24 11.09
C LEU A 340 9.77 -13.65 11.67
N LEU A 341 10.77 -14.46 12.02
CA LEU A 341 12.09 -13.96 12.46
C LEU A 341 12.82 -13.19 11.35
N LEU A 342 12.69 -13.62 10.09
CA LEU A 342 13.24 -12.89 8.94
C LEU A 342 12.43 -11.62 8.60
N ALA A 343 11.13 -11.60 8.89
CA ALA A 343 10.30 -10.39 8.81
C ALA A 343 10.67 -9.37 9.91
N ALA A 344 10.91 -9.83 11.15
CA ALA A 344 11.44 -8.99 12.23
C ALA A 344 12.81 -8.39 11.88
N LEU A 345 13.72 -9.20 11.29
CA LEU A 345 15.00 -8.71 10.78
C LEU A 345 14.84 -7.70 9.64
N ALA A 346 13.87 -7.90 8.74
CA ALA A 346 13.52 -6.93 7.72
C ALA A 346 12.94 -5.63 8.30
N GLY A 347 12.20 -5.72 9.41
CA GLY A 347 11.74 -4.58 10.23
C GLY A 347 12.91 -3.75 10.77
N LEU A 348 13.78 -4.39 11.55
CA LEU A 348 14.95 -3.78 12.17
C LEU A 348 15.88 -3.10 11.12
N LEU A 349 16.27 -3.83 10.09
CA LEU A 349 17.17 -3.28 9.06
C LEU A 349 16.45 -2.25 8.15
N GLY A 350 15.13 -2.33 8.01
CA GLY A 350 14.29 -1.35 7.31
C GLY A 350 14.22 -0.01 8.04
N ALA A 351 14.01 -0.05 9.36
CA ALA A 351 14.05 1.13 10.22
C ALA A 351 15.45 1.76 10.25
N LEU A 352 16.53 0.98 10.39
CA LEU A 352 17.89 1.52 10.37
C LEU A 352 18.23 2.23 9.05
N VAL A 353 17.77 1.72 7.90
CA VAL A 353 17.98 2.40 6.61
C VAL A 353 17.05 3.61 6.42
N THR A 354 15.87 3.61 7.04
CA THR A 354 14.96 4.76 7.11
C THR A 354 15.59 5.90 7.93
N VAL A 355 16.18 5.57 9.09
CA VAL A 355 16.99 6.50 9.91
C VAL A 355 18.18 7.05 9.13
N VAL A 356 18.98 6.20 8.49
CA VAL A 356 20.13 6.66 7.67
C VAL A 356 19.70 7.57 6.51
N PHE A 357 18.51 7.38 5.94
CA PHE A 357 17.96 8.30 4.93
C PHE A 357 17.55 9.65 5.53
N ARG A 358 16.93 9.66 6.72
CA ARG A 358 16.57 10.89 7.46
C ARG A 358 17.81 11.70 7.83
N GLU A 359 18.85 11.07 8.38
CA GLU A 359 20.12 11.74 8.69
C GLU A 359 20.84 12.21 7.43
N GLY A 360 20.69 11.49 6.31
CA GLY A 360 21.13 11.94 5.00
C GLY A 360 20.44 13.22 4.51
N ILE A 361 19.18 13.46 4.89
CA ILE A 361 18.47 14.72 4.59
C ILE A 361 19.08 15.83 5.44
N HIS A 362 19.14 15.66 6.77
CA HIS A 362 19.64 16.69 7.68
C HIS A 362 21.12 17.04 7.44
N GLY A 363 21.97 16.06 7.11
CA GLY A 363 23.35 16.30 6.72
C GLY A 363 23.50 17.06 5.39
N LEU A 364 22.54 16.92 4.47
CA LEU A 364 22.53 17.66 3.20
C LEU A 364 21.90 19.05 3.35
N GLU A 365 20.86 19.22 4.18
CA GLU A 365 20.37 20.54 4.62
C GLU A 365 21.52 21.37 5.23
N TRP A 366 22.25 20.77 6.18
CA TRP A 366 23.40 21.40 6.82
C TRP A 366 24.52 21.74 5.82
N LEU A 367 24.81 20.85 4.85
CA LEU A 367 25.81 21.11 3.81
C LEU A 367 25.39 22.24 2.84
N LEU A 368 24.09 22.43 2.60
CA LEU A 368 23.57 23.43 1.66
C LEU A 368 23.38 24.81 2.30
N VAL A 369 23.02 24.89 3.59
CA VAL A 369 22.62 26.16 4.25
C VAL A 369 23.32 26.41 5.59
N GLY A 370 24.06 25.44 6.13
CA GLY A 370 24.79 25.55 7.41
C GLY A 370 23.95 25.21 8.65
N HIS A 371 22.66 24.89 8.47
CA HIS A 371 21.76 24.41 9.52
C HIS A 371 20.75 23.41 8.93
N SER A 372 20.19 22.55 9.77
CA SER A 372 19.12 21.59 9.43
C SER A 372 17.83 21.92 10.19
N GLY A 373 16.67 21.36 9.78
CA GLY A 373 15.40 21.57 10.47
C GLY A 373 14.18 21.67 9.56
N SER A 374 13.26 22.60 9.83
CA SER A 374 12.10 22.83 8.97
C SER A 374 12.53 23.49 7.66
N LEU A 375 12.31 22.81 6.53
CA LEU A 375 12.60 23.35 5.18
C LEU A 375 11.89 24.68 4.90
N VAL A 376 10.77 24.99 5.57
CA VAL A 376 10.08 26.29 5.44
C VAL A 376 10.82 27.39 6.22
N VAL A 377 11.35 27.09 7.41
CA VAL A 377 12.21 28.02 8.17
C VAL A 377 13.53 28.25 7.42
N MET A 378 14.08 27.20 6.81
CA MET A 378 15.23 27.30 5.90
C MET A 378 14.92 28.20 4.70
N ALA A 379 13.76 28.03 4.05
CA ALA A 379 13.32 28.92 2.98
C ALA A 379 13.23 30.39 3.46
N LEU A 380 12.63 30.63 4.63
CA LEU A 380 12.49 31.97 5.21
C LEU A 380 13.84 32.65 5.48
N GLY A 381 14.81 31.92 6.05
CA GLY A 381 16.17 32.43 6.30
C GLY A 381 16.99 32.72 5.03
N LEU A 382 16.68 32.07 3.90
CA LEU A 382 17.38 32.27 2.64
C LEU A 382 16.92 33.56 1.91
N PRO A 383 17.84 34.31 1.28
CA PRO A 383 17.47 35.43 0.41
C PRO A 383 16.74 34.93 -0.86
N PRO A 384 15.86 35.73 -1.48
CA PRO A 384 14.97 35.25 -2.56
C PRO A 384 15.67 34.60 -3.76
N TRP A 385 16.89 35.03 -4.11
CA TRP A 385 17.65 34.41 -5.19
C TRP A 385 18.16 32.99 -4.84
N GLN A 386 18.44 32.71 -3.55
CA GLN A 386 18.77 31.36 -3.10
C GLN A 386 17.51 30.49 -3.02
N ARG A 387 16.35 31.05 -2.62
CA ARG A 387 15.05 30.36 -2.71
C ARG A 387 14.73 29.92 -4.15
N LEU A 388 15.03 30.76 -5.14
CA LEU A 388 14.87 30.46 -6.55
C LEU A 388 15.82 29.35 -7.05
N LEU A 389 17.12 29.47 -6.72
CA LEU A 389 18.15 28.60 -7.29
C LEU A 389 18.31 27.25 -6.57
N LEU A 390 18.10 27.17 -5.25
CA LEU A 390 18.42 25.95 -4.49
C LEU A 390 17.61 24.73 -4.97
N PRO A 391 16.28 24.80 -5.16
CA PRO A 391 15.51 23.65 -5.66
C PRO A 391 15.78 23.38 -7.14
N ALA A 392 16.13 24.40 -7.93
CA ALA A 392 16.50 24.24 -9.35
C ALA A 392 17.84 23.51 -9.52
N VAL A 393 18.85 23.87 -8.74
CA VAL A 393 20.16 23.19 -8.72
C VAL A 393 20.04 21.80 -8.12
N GLY A 394 19.26 21.63 -7.05
CA GLY A 394 18.97 20.30 -6.49
C GLY A 394 18.26 19.39 -7.50
N GLY A 395 17.24 19.89 -8.20
CA GLY A 395 16.58 19.19 -9.30
C GLY A 395 17.53 18.81 -10.44
N LEU A 396 18.43 19.71 -10.83
CA LEU A 396 19.47 19.43 -11.83
C LEU A 396 20.38 18.28 -11.39
N VAL A 397 20.96 18.35 -10.19
CA VAL A 397 21.87 17.32 -9.64
C VAL A 397 21.14 15.98 -9.46
N ALA A 398 19.92 16.01 -8.91
CA ALA A 398 19.08 14.83 -8.75
C ALA A 398 18.77 14.14 -10.09
N GLY A 399 18.47 14.91 -11.15
CA GLY A 399 18.26 14.35 -12.48
C GLY A 399 19.54 13.84 -13.14
N LEU A 400 20.68 14.50 -12.94
CA LEU A 400 22.00 14.02 -13.41
C LEU A 400 22.38 12.67 -12.77
N ILE A 401 22.05 12.45 -11.50
CA ILE A 401 22.20 11.15 -10.81
C ILE A 401 21.39 10.05 -11.54
N LEU A 402 20.13 10.32 -11.90
CA LEU A 402 19.27 9.38 -12.61
C LEU A 402 19.75 9.12 -14.05
N GLU A 403 20.18 10.14 -14.78
CA GLU A 403 20.63 10.00 -16.17
C GLU A 403 21.98 9.30 -16.27
N GLN A 404 23.00 9.79 -15.54
CA GLN A 404 24.36 9.29 -15.68
C GLN A 404 24.57 7.95 -14.98
N ILE A 405 23.96 7.73 -13.81
CA ILE A 405 24.14 6.49 -13.03
C ILE A 405 22.99 5.52 -13.32
N GLY A 406 21.75 5.99 -13.26
CA GLY A 406 20.56 5.16 -13.55
C GLY A 406 20.48 4.70 -15.01
N GLY A 407 20.83 5.57 -15.97
CA GLY A 407 20.89 5.21 -17.40
C GLY A 407 21.86 4.07 -17.71
N ARG A 408 23.02 4.03 -17.02
CA ARG A 408 24.01 2.94 -17.12
C ARG A 408 23.58 1.63 -16.43
N LEU A 409 22.49 1.65 -15.67
CA LEU A 409 21.96 0.52 -14.90
C LEU A 409 20.66 -0.06 -15.49
N ARG A 410 20.28 0.30 -16.72
CA ARG A 410 19.07 -0.22 -17.39
C ARG A 410 19.12 -1.75 -17.56
N GLY A 411 18.07 -2.43 -17.10
CA GLY A 411 17.94 -3.89 -17.12
C GLY A 411 16.48 -4.33 -16.92
N ARG A 412 16.18 -5.62 -17.11
CA ARG A 412 14.80 -6.16 -17.17
C ARG A 412 14.03 -6.22 -15.83
N THR A 413 14.60 -5.77 -14.73
CA THR A 413 14.03 -5.92 -13.37
C THR A 413 13.45 -4.62 -12.83
N THR A 414 12.55 -4.73 -11.85
CA THR A 414 11.81 -3.60 -11.28
C THR A 414 12.71 -2.76 -10.35
N THR A 415 12.40 -1.45 -10.28
CA THR A 415 12.88 -0.53 -9.24
C THR A 415 11.72 0.09 -8.45
N ASP A 416 10.55 -0.52 -8.57
CA ASP A 416 9.37 -0.15 -7.80
C ASP A 416 8.94 -1.34 -6.95
N TYR A 417 8.78 -1.12 -5.64
CA TYR A 417 8.38 -2.18 -4.72
C TYR A 417 6.93 -2.60 -4.92
N MET A 418 6.04 -1.69 -5.35
CA MET A 418 4.64 -2.03 -5.64
C MET A 418 4.58 -2.98 -6.83
N GLU A 419 5.27 -2.65 -7.93
CA GLU A 419 5.38 -3.53 -9.09
C GLU A 419 6.02 -4.88 -8.72
N ALA A 420 7.08 -4.87 -7.90
CA ALA A 420 7.78 -6.08 -7.45
C ALA A 420 6.92 -7.04 -6.62
N VAL A 421 5.96 -6.51 -5.84
CA VAL A 421 5.07 -7.28 -4.96
C VAL A 421 3.78 -7.67 -5.66
N ALA A 422 3.13 -6.76 -6.38
CA ALA A 422 1.83 -6.99 -7.01
C ALA A 422 1.91 -7.85 -8.28
N VAL A 423 2.89 -7.59 -9.16
CA VAL A 423 3.01 -8.23 -10.50
C VAL A 423 4.33 -9.01 -10.66
N GLY A 424 5.38 -8.61 -9.93
CA GLY A 424 6.73 -9.15 -10.05
C GLY A 424 7.00 -10.44 -9.25
N ASP A 425 8.30 -10.75 -9.10
CA ASP A 425 8.81 -11.93 -8.38
C ASP A 425 9.43 -11.59 -7.02
N GLY A 426 9.20 -10.39 -6.49
CA GLY A 426 9.83 -9.88 -5.27
C GLY A 426 11.31 -9.50 -5.41
N TRP A 427 11.89 -9.52 -6.61
CA TRP A 427 13.28 -9.11 -6.83
C TRP A 427 13.38 -7.59 -7.02
N ILE A 428 14.05 -6.88 -6.10
CA ILE A 428 14.31 -5.44 -6.19
C ILE A 428 15.81 -5.17 -6.43
N SER A 429 16.14 -4.32 -7.40
CA SER A 429 17.52 -3.97 -7.72
C SER A 429 18.13 -3.03 -6.67
N VAL A 430 19.24 -3.45 -6.06
CA VAL A 430 19.97 -2.63 -5.07
C VAL A 430 20.55 -1.38 -5.70
N ARG A 431 21.28 -1.52 -6.83
CA ARG A 431 21.97 -0.41 -7.49
C ARG A 431 21.01 0.68 -7.99
N GLN A 432 19.89 0.32 -8.61
CA GLN A 432 18.93 1.32 -9.08
C GLN A 432 18.13 1.93 -7.91
N SER A 433 17.82 1.16 -6.85
CA SER A 433 17.12 1.70 -5.67
C SER A 433 17.98 2.71 -4.92
N LEU A 434 19.28 2.45 -4.74
CA LEU A 434 20.23 3.42 -4.16
C LEU A 434 20.33 4.69 -5.02
N VAL A 435 20.36 4.58 -6.36
CA VAL A 435 20.39 5.73 -7.27
C VAL A 435 19.07 6.53 -7.27
N LYS A 436 17.92 5.84 -7.30
CA LYS A 436 16.57 6.43 -7.18
C LYS A 436 16.43 7.19 -5.85
N SER A 437 16.94 6.61 -4.76
CA SER A 437 16.91 7.22 -3.43
C SER A 437 17.91 8.38 -3.29
N ALA A 438 19.11 8.29 -3.83
CA ALA A 438 20.07 9.40 -3.83
C ALA A 438 19.55 10.62 -4.64
N SER A 439 18.84 10.39 -5.74
CA SER A 439 18.12 11.45 -6.45
C SER A 439 16.99 12.06 -5.60
N SER A 440 16.22 11.24 -4.90
CA SER A 440 15.17 11.70 -3.99
C SER A 440 15.73 12.52 -2.83
N LEU A 441 16.85 12.07 -2.24
CA LEU A 441 17.56 12.73 -1.14
C LEU A 441 17.92 14.17 -1.48
N VAL A 442 18.57 14.36 -2.65
CA VAL A 442 18.92 15.69 -3.15
C VAL A 442 17.68 16.53 -3.45
N THR A 443 16.64 15.94 -4.05
CA THR A 443 15.38 16.64 -4.37
C THR A 443 14.68 17.18 -3.11
N VAL A 444 14.63 16.38 -2.04
CA VAL A 444 13.95 16.74 -0.79
C VAL A 444 14.76 17.77 -0.01
N ALA A 445 16.05 17.53 0.23
CA ALA A 445 16.90 18.43 0.99
C ALA A 445 17.08 19.81 0.32
N SER A 446 16.96 19.90 -1.01
CA SER A 446 16.96 21.18 -1.73
C SER A 446 15.61 21.90 -1.74
N GLY A 447 14.64 21.48 -0.93
CA GLY A 447 13.33 22.15 -0.79
C GLY A 447 12.23 21.72 -1.77
N GLY A 448 12.45 20.69 -2.60
CA GLY A 448 11.45 20.20 -3.56
C GLY A 448 10.12 19.78 -2.88
N SER A 449 8.99 20.12 -3.49
CA SER A 449 7.66 19.96 -2.87
C SER A 449 7.14 18.51 -2.99
N ILE A 450 7.82 17.56 -2.33
CA ILE A 450 7.50 16.13 -2.39
C ILE A 450 7.87 15.41 -1.09
N GLY A 451 7.20 14.30 -0.80
CA GLY A 451 7.45 13.46 0.39
C GLY A 451 8.71 12.60 0.27
N ARG A 452 9.49 12.52 1.36
CA ARG A 452 10.66 11.64 1.51
C ARG A 452 10.32 10.15 1.54
N GLU A 453 9.07 9.83 1.87
CA GLU A 453 8.60 8.47 2.21
C GLU A 453 8.86 7.45 1.11
N GLY A 454 8.66 7.84 -0.16
CA GLY A 454 8.82 6.96 -1.31
C GLY A 454 10.23 6.36 -1.45
N ALA A 455 11.26 7.07 -0.99
CA ALA A 455 12.63 6.56 -0.96
C ALA A 455 12.88 5.63 0.24
N MET A 456 12.37 5.98 1.43
CA MET A 456 12.55 5.19 2.65
C MET A 456 11.85 3.82 2.55
N VAL A 457 10.59 3.81 2.09
CA VAL A 457 9.85 2.56 1.82
C VAL A 457 10.54 1.71 0.75
N GLN A 458 11.00 2.32 -0.35
CA GLN A 458 11.73 1.62 -1.42
C GLN A 458 13.05 1.00 -0.93
N LEU A 459 13.80 1.69 -0.07
CA LEU A 459 15.04 1.18 0.51
C LEU A 459 14.78 0.04 1.51
N SER A 460 13.77 0.15 2.36
CA SER A 460 13.37 -0.93 3.27
C SER A 460 12.92 -2.18 2.51
N ALA A 461 12.08 -2.02 1.49
CA ALA A 461 11.67 -3.10 0.58
C ALA A 461 12.87 -3.72 -0.17
N MET A 462 13.85 -2.91 -0.60
CA MET A 462 15.11 -3.38 -1.19
C MET A 462 15.97 -4.21 -0.21
N VAL A 463 16.04 -3.82 1.06
CA VAL A 463 16.71 -4.59 2.13
C VAL A 463 16.01 -5.93 2.33
N ALA A 464 14.69 -5.93 2.49
CA ALA A 464 13.90 -7.16 2.63
C ALA A 464 14.04 -8.11 1.43
N SER A 465 14.03 -7.57 0.20
CA SER A 465 14.31 -8.34 -1.02
C SER A 465 15.72 -8.96 -0.97
N THR A 466 16.70 -8.27 -0.40
CA THR A 466 18.07 -8.77 -0.26
C THR A 466 18.15 -9.90 0.78
N ILE A 467 17.50 -9.76 1.94
CA ILE A 467 17.36 -10.83 2.96
C ILE A 467 16.74 -12.08 2.33
N GLY A 468 15.57 -11.96 1.70
CA GLY A 468 14.86 -13.10 1.12
C GLY A 468 15.59 -13.79 -0.03
N ARG A 469 16.40 -13.05 -0.81
CA ARG A 469 17.28 -13.62 -1.84
C ARG A 469 18.48 -14.36 -1.26
N VAL A 470 19.04 -13.89 -0.14
CA VAL A 470 20.09 -14.63 0.59
C VAL A 470 19.52 -15.90 1.23
N ALA A 471 18.30 -15.83 1.79
CA ALA A 471 17.51 -16.98 2.25
C ALA A 471 17.00 -17.92 1.13
N ARG A 472 17.22 -17.56 -0.14
CA ARG A 472 16.77 -18.30 -1.34
C ARG A 472 15.25 -18.61 -1.31
N PHE A 473 14.42 -17.68 -0.85
CA PHE A 473 12.98 -17.89 -0.78
C PHE A 473 12.35 -18.10 -2.17
N PRO A 474 11.29 -18.93 -2.28
CA PRO A 474 10.44 -18.96 -3.47
C PRO A 474 9.76 -17.61 -3.67
N ARG A 475 9.27 -17.34 -4.90
CA ARG A 475 8.77 -16.01 -5.30
C ARG A 475 7.71 -15.47 -4.35
N ASP A 476 6.79 -16.29 -3.88
CA ASP A 476 5.64 -15.83 -3.11
C ASP A 476 6.04 -15.46 -1.67
N ARG A 477 6.92 -16.25 -1.04
CA ARG A 477 7.56 -15.87 0.24
C ARG A 477 8.49 -14.66 0.07
N LEU A 478 9.16 -14.51 -1.07
CA LEU A 478 9.98 -13.31 -1.35
C LEU A 478 9.12 -12.05 -1.52
N ARG A 479 8.01 -12.12 -2.26
CA ARG A 479 7.02 -11.04 -2.41
C ARG A 479 6.44 -10.64 -1.05
N LEU A 480 6.04 -11.61 -0.22
CA LEU A 480 5.51 -11.35 1.12
C LEU A 480 6.57 -10.74 2.06
N LEU A 481 7.84 -11.15 1.98
CA LEU A 481 8.90 -10.51 2.77
C LEU A 481 9.19 -9.09 2.30
N VAL A 482 9.14 -8.82 0.99
CA VAL A 482 9.27 -7.46 0.44
C VAL A 482 8.08 -6.58 0.84
N ALA A 483 6.88 -7.13 0.87
CA ALA A 483 5.68 -6.47 1.41
C ALA A 483 5.87 -6.11 2.90
N ALA A 484 6.37 -7.04 3.71
CA ALA A 484 6.73 -6.78 5.10
C ALA A 484 7.80 -5.68 5.24
N GLY A 485 8.82 -5.68 4.36
CA GLY A 485 9.81 -4.61 4.28
C GLY A 485 9.23 -3.25 3.88
N ALA A 486 8.22 -3.21 3.01
CA ALA A 486 7.52 -1.97 2.66
C ALA A 486 6.73 -1.44 3.87
N ALA A 487 6.03 -2.32 4.61
CA ALA A 487 5.32 -1.96 5.84
C ALA A 487 6.29 -1.42 6.89
N ALA A 488 7.42 -2.09 7.12
CA ALA A 488 8.49 -1.61 8.00
C ALA A 488 9.00 -0.21 7.65
N GLY A 489 9.26 0.06 6.37
CA GLY A 489 9.77 1.37 5.93
C GLY A 489 8.75 2.49 6.10
N LEU A 490 7.45 2.19 5.97
CA LEU A 490 6.38 3.17 6.16
C LEU A 490 6.06 3.39 7.65
N ALA A 491 6.09 2.33 8.46
CA ALA A 491 5.94 2.38 9.91
C ALA A 491 7.06 3.18 10.58
N ALA A 492 8.31 2.98 10.14
CA ALA A 492 9.47 3.73 10.59
C ALA A 492 9.46 5.22 10.16
N ALA A 493 8.81 5.55 9.04
CA ALA A 493 8.77 6.91 8.51
C ALA A 493 7.70 7.81 9.14
N TYR A 494 6.57 7.21 9.54
CA TYR A 494 5.37 7.90 10.05
C TYR A 494 4.93 7.47 11.46
N ASN A 495 5.71 6.68 12.18
CA ASN A 495 5.34 6.16 13.51
C ASN A 495 3.96 5.42 13.53
N ALA A 496 3.59 4.77 12.42
CA ALA A 496 2.24 4.26 12.18
C ALA A 496 2.25 2.78 11.74
N PRO A 497 2.49 1.82 12.66
CA PRO A 497 2.66 0.41 12.31
C PRO A 497 1.37 -0.29 11.82
N ILE A 498 0.20 0.06 12.33
CA ILE A 498 -1.08 -0.55 11.91
C ILE A 498 -1.47 0.00 10.52
N ALA A 499 -1.39 1.31 10.33
CA ALA A 499 -1.64 1.97 9.06
C ALA A 499 -0.67 1.52 7.98
N ALA A 500 0.62 1.34 8.30
CA ALA A 500 1.61 0.80 7.38
C ALA A 500 1.34 -0.66 6.99
N THR A 501 0.85 -1.47 7.94
CA THR A 501 0.37 -2.84 7.67
C THR A 501 -0.81 -2.81 6.70
N LEU A 502 -1.81 -1.95 6.97
CA LEU A 502 -3.00 -1.82 6.13
C LEU A 502 -2.70 -1.23 4.75
N PHE A 503 -1.79 -0.27 4.64
CA PHE A 503 -1.29 0.26 3.36
C PHE A 503 -0.78 -0.87 2.46
N VAL A 504 0.03 -1.77 3.01
CA VAL A 504 0.56 -2.90 2.23
C VAL A 504 -0.52 -3.94 1.93
N ALA A 505 -1.45 -4.21 2.84
CA ALA A 505 -2.55 -5.15 2.60
C ALA A 505 -3.58 -4.64 1.56
N GLU A 506 -3.99 -3.38 1.67
CA GLU A 506 -5.07 -2.75 0.90
C GLU A 506 -4.59 -2.23 -0.47
N ILE A 507 -3.40 -1.62 -0.56
CA ILE A 507 -2.87 -1.05 -1.81
C ILE A 507 -1.89 -1.99 -2.50
N VAL A 508 -0.90 -2.53 -1.76
CA VAL A 508 0.26 -3.21 -2.37
C VAL A 508 0.00 -4.69 -2.68
N LEU A 509 -0.77 -5.36 -1.83
CA LEU A 509 -1.24 -6.74 -2.02
C LEU A 509 -2.65 -6.82 -2.60
N GLY A 510 -3.42 -5.72 -2.56
CA GLY A 510 -4.81 -5.65 -3.02
C GLY A 510 -5.77 -6.65 -2.35
N SER A 511 -5.38 -7.23 -1.21
CA SER A 511 -6.10 -8.32 -0.56
C SER A 511 -5.75 -8.45 0.93
N ILE A 512 -6.75 -8.28 1.78
CA ILE A 512 -6.64 -8.36 3.24
C ILE A 512 -6.82 -9.83 3.68
N ALA A 513 -5.80 -10.66 3.41
CA ALA A 513 -5.79 -12.06 3.81
C ALA A 513 -4.96 -12.25 5.10
N ILE A 514 -5.59 -12.78 6.16
CA ILE A 514 -5.01 -12.81 7.53
C ILE A 514 -3.66 -13.54 7.61
N GLN A 515 -3.48 -14.58 6.79
CA GLN A 515 -2.24 -15.33 6.58
C GLN A 515 -1.04 -14.49 6.08
N HIS A 516 -1.30 -13.31 5.49
CA HIS A 516 -0.26 -12.38 5.02
C HIS A 516 -0.07 -11.20 5.98
N ILE A 517 -1.03 -10.90 6.86
CA ILE A 517 -0.98 -9.77 7.78
C ILE A 517 0.07 -9.98 8.89
N GLY A 518 0.19 -11.18 9.45
CA GLY A 518 1.11 -11.47 10.56
C GLY A 518 2.57 -11.04 10.32
N PRO A 519 3.20 -11.43 9.19
CA PRO A 519 4.56 -10.99 8.85
C PRO A 519 4.69 -9.47 8.60
N LEU A 520 3.64 -8.82 8.08
CA LEU A 520 3.61 -7.35 7.91
C LEU A 520 3.60 -6.65 9.28
N ILE A 521 2.73 -7.07 10.20
CA ILE A 521 2.67 -6.55 11.58
C ILE A 521 4.02 -6.72 12.27
N VAL A 522 4.62 -7.92 12.23
CA VAL A 522 5.91 -8.19 12.88
C VAL A 522 7.02 -7.28 12.34
N ALA A 523 7.07 -7.06 11.02
CA ALA A 523 8.05 -6.14 10.44
C ALA A 523 7.77 -4.67 10.78
N ALA A 524 6.50 -4.25 10.78
CA ALA A 524 6.08 -2.89 11.10
C ALA A 524 6.32 -2.54 12.58
N VAL A 525 5.92 -3.40 13.52
CA VAL A 525 6.11 -3.18 14.97
C VAL A 525 7.59 -3.12 15.33
N ILE A 526 8.41 -4.06 14.84
CA ILE A 526 9.87 -4.03 15.10
C ILE A 526 10.50 -2.77 14.49
N ALA A 527 10.02 -2.31 13.33
CA ALA A 527 10.51 -1.08 12.72
C ALA A 527 10.13 0.17 13.53
N SER A 528 8.89 0.28 14.03
CA SER A 528 8.47 1.36 14.91
C SER A 528 9.27 1.39 16.22
N VAL A 529 9.39 0.26 16.93
CA VAL A 529 10.18 0.17 18.17
C VAL A 529 11.64 0.57 17.92
N THR A 530 12.25 0.11 16.81
CA THR A 530 13.61 0.51 16.43
C THR A 530 13.73 2.03 16.24
N VAL A 531 12.70 2.71 15.72
CA VAL A 531 12.70 4.17 15.60
C VAL A 531 12.45 4.84 16.95
N HIS A 532 11.59 4.29 17.82
CA HIS A 532 11.34 4.84 19.18
C HIS A 532 12.62 4.85 20.01
N ASP A 533 13.37 3.75 20.00
CA ASP A 533 14.62 3.59 20.76
C ASP A 533 15.75 4.54 20.29
N ILE A 534 15.70 5.00 19.03
CA ILE A 534 16.75 5.83 18.41
C ILE A 534 16.36 7.31 18.32
N MET A 535 15.08 7.62 18.08
CA MET A 535 14.56 8.96 17.77
C MET A 535 13.55 9.49 18.78
N GLY A 536 13.17 8.69 19.79
CA GLY A 536 12.08 8.99 20.71
C GLY A 536 10.70 8.61 20.14
N TYR A 537 9.69 8.62 21.01
CA TYR A 537 8.29 8.40 20.65
C TYR A 537 7.49 9.70 20.82
N ALA A 538 6.85 10.13 19.73
CA ALA A 538 5.93 11.26 19.68
C ALA A 538 4.89 11.00 18.56
N PRO A 539 3.66 11.55 18.64
CA PRO A 539 2.76 11.59 17.49
C PRO A 539 3.44 12.32 16.32
N VAL A 540 3.01 12.08 15.09
CA VAL A 540 3.54 12.84 13.95
C VAL A 540 2.91 14.23 13.91
N TYR A 541 1.61 14.33 14.11
CA TYR A 541 0.92 15.60 14.24
C TYR A 541 0.41 15.72 15.67
N GLU A 542 1.02 16.63 16.42
CA GLU A 542 0.43 17.13 17.65
C GLU A 542 -0.87 17.86 17.28
N ILE A 543 -1.94 17.63 18.06
CA ILE A 543 -3.23 18.30 17.86
C ILE A 543 -3.74 18.81 19.21
N PRO A 544 -4.47 19.95 19.24
CA PRO A 544 -5.33 20.28 20.35
C PRO A 544 -6.32 19.12 20.58
N ALA A 545 -6.62 18.82 21.85
CA ALA A 545 -7.52 17.71 22.21
C ALA A 545 -8.83 17.77 21.41
N PHE A 546 -9.11 16.71 20.65
CA PHE A 546 -10.35 16.63 19.89
C PHE A 546 -11.53 16.46 20.86
N SER A 547 -12.67 17.05 20.51
CA SER A 547 -13.94 16.73 21.15
C SER A 547 -15.08 16.98 20.17
N LEU A 548 -16.05 16.07 20.11
CA LEU A 548 -17.24 16.22 19.28
C LEU A 548 -18.23 17.14 20.00
N VAL A 549 -18.50 18.33 19.45
CA VAL A 549 -19.32 19.34 20.15
C VAL A 549 -20.82 19.00 20.06
N SER A 550 -21.25 18.29 19.02
CA SER A 550 -22.63 17.81 18.86
C SER A 550 -22.71 16.63 17.88
N ASP A 551 -23.61 15.68 18.11
CA ASP A 551 -23.86 14.56 17.18
C ASP A 551 -24.26 15.03 15.77
N TRP A 552 -24.89 16.21 15.65
CA TRP A 552 -25.20 16.84 14.36
C TRP A 552 -23.96 17.13 13.52
N GLU A 553 -22.82 17.38 14.17
CA GLU A 553 -21.54 17.69 13.51
C GLU A 553 -21.04 16.54 12.63
N LEU A 554 -21.45 15.30 12.92
CA LEU A 554 -21.19 14.14 12.05
C LEU A 554 -21.73 14.34 10.63
N GLY A 555 -22.83 15.09 10.45
CA GLY A 555 -23.35 15.49 9.14
C GLY A 555 -22.44 16.48 8.39
N LEU A 556 -21.73 17.35 9.13
CA LEU A 556 -20.75 18.28 8.56
C LEU A 556 -19.46 17.55 8.16
N TYR A 557 -19.03 16.54 8.93
CA TYR A 557 -17.91 15.67 8.54
C TYR A 557 -18.24 14.78 7.33
N VAL A 558 -19.49 14.31 7.18
CA VAL A 558 -19.99 13.68 5.94
C VAL A 558 -19.89 14.65 4.75
N LEU A 559 -20.28 15.92 4.93
CA LEU A 559 -20.17 16.93 3.86
C LEU A 559 -18.71 17.25 3.51
N LEU A 560 -17.81 17.35 4.50
CA LEU A 560 -16.37 17.47 4.27
C LEU A 560 -15.81 16.28 3.47
N GLY A 561 -16.25 15.06 3.78
CA GLY A 561 -15.92 13.86 3.00
C GLY A 561 -16.33 13.99 1.53
N ILE A 562 -17.56 14.44 1.26
CA ILE A 562 -18.03 14.72 -0.11
C ILE A 562 -17.15 15.79 -0.79
N VAL A 563 -16.81 16.88 -0.10
CA VAL A 563 -15.95 17.96 -0.65
C VAL A 563 -14.53 17.44 -0.97
N ALA A 564 -13.91 16.67 -0.08
CA ALA A 564 -12.61 16.03 -0.33
C ALA A 564 -12.66 15.03 -1.51
N GLY A 565 -13.76 14.28 -1.65
CA GLY A 565 -14.01 13.38 -2.77
C GLY A 565 -14.14 14.09 -4.13
N HIS A 566 -14.53 15.37 -4.16
CA HIS A 566 -14.50 16.22 -5.37
C HIS A 566 -13.11 16.87 -5.59
N MET A 567 -12.35 17.15 -4.52
CA MET A 567 -11.00 17.72 -4.61
C MET A 567 -9.97 16.71 -5.12
N ALA A 568 -10.09 15.42 -4.77
CA ALA A 568 -9.15 14.38 -5.19
C ALA A 568 -8.99 14.26 -6.73
N PRO A 569 -10.06 14.20 -7.54
CA PRO A 569 -9.97 14.30 -9.01
C PRO A 569 -9.19 15.52 -9.52
N ILE A 570 -9.35 16.69 -8.89
CA ILE A 570 -8.68 17.93 -9.29
C ILE A 570 -7.17 17.83 -9.00
N PHE A 571 -6.80 17.35 -7.81
CA PHE A 571 -5.41 17.17 -7.43
C PHE A 571 -4.69 16.10 -8.28
N LEU A 572 -5.27 14.91 -8.41
CA LEU A 572 -4.72 13.83 -9.26
C LEU A 572 -4.66 14.26 -10.74
N GLY A 573 -5.70 14.94 -11.23
CA GLY A 573 -5.74 15.51 -12.57
C GLY A 573 -4.62 16.54 -12.82
N LEU A 574 -4.30 17.37 -11.82
CA LEU A 574 -3.19 18.33 -11.88
C LEU A 574 -1.82 17.62 -11.91
N LEU A 575 -1.60 16.62 -11.06
CA LEU A 575 -0.37 15.80 -11.08
C LEU A 575 -0.17 15.12 -12.44
N GLY A 576 -1.21 14.46 -12.96
CA GLY A 576 -1.20 13.77 -14.25
C GLY A 576 -1.19 14.70 -15.47
N HIS A 577 -1.71 15.91 -15.37
CA HIS A 577 -1.53 16.96 -16.40
C HIS A 577 -0.08 17.44 -16.41
N SER A 578 0.50 17.76 -15.25
CA SER A 578 1.89 18.19 -15.14
C SER A 578 2.87 17.15 -15.68
N HIS A 579 2.71 15.88 -15.31
CA HIS A 579 3.53 14.79 -15.85
C HIS A 579 3.49 14.75 -17.39
N ARG A 580 2.30 14.86 -18.00
CA ARG A 580 2.13 14.93 -19.46
C ARG A 580 2.70 16.21 -20.09
N ALA A 581 2.66 17.34 -19.38
CA ALA A 581 3.23 18.60 -19.86
C ALA A 581 4.77 18.55 -19.88
N PHE A 582 5.41 18.16 -18.78
CA PHE A 582 6.86 17.98 -18.71
C PHE A 582 7.36 16.87 -19.65
N ALA A 583 6.60 15.79 -19.84
CA ALA A 583 6.97 14.72 -20.78
C ALA A 583 6.94 15.15 -22.26
N ARG A 584 6.28 16.27 -22.60
CA ARG A 584 6.29 16.85 -23.96
C ARG A 584 7.48 17.79 -24.21
N LEU A 585 8.22 18.20 -23.18
CA LEU A 585 9.38 19.06 -23.35
C LEU A 585 10.55 18.24 -23.94
N PRO A 586 11.18 18.68 -25.06
CA PRO A 586 12.30 17.98 -25.70
C PRO A 586 13.62 18.23 -24.93
N MET A 587 13.64 17.85 -23.66
CA MET A 587 14.69 18.18 -22.70
C MET A 587 15.13 16.94 -21.90
N PRO A 588 16.42 16.83 -21.54
CA PRO A 588 16.91 15.77 -20.65
C PRO A 588 16.21 15.83 -19.29
N LEU A 589 16.17 14.70 -18.57
CA LEU A 589 15.54 14.58 -17.26
C LEU A 589 16.17 15.54 -16.24
N SER A 590 17.50 15.74 -16.30
CA SER A 590 18.21 16.76 -15.52
C SER A 590 17.65 18.18 -15.74
N ALA A 591 17.47 18.62 -16.99
CA ALA A 591 16.90 19.93 -17.30
C ALA A 591 15.41 20.02 -16.93
N ARG A 592 14.62 18.94 -17.09
CA ARG A 592 13.21 18.92 -16.69
C ARG A 592 13.04 19.00 -15.18
N MET A 593 13.83 18.26 -14.40
CA MET A 593 13.85 18.35 -12.94
C MET A 593 14.37 19.70 -12.44
N ALA A 594 15.37 20.29 -13.11
CA ALA A 594 15.81 21.65 -12.84
C ALA A 594 14.70 22.68 -13.06
N LEU A 595 13.91 22.55 -14.14
CA LEU A 595 12.73 23.40 -14.40
C LEU A 595 11.61 23.20 -13.37
N GLY A 596 11.36 21.95 -12.95
CA GLY A 596 10.42 21.66 -11.85
C GLY A 596 10.84 22.35 -10.55
N GLY A 597 12.12 22.24 -10.19
CA GLY A 597 12.72 22.95 -9.06
C GLY A 597 12.68 24.47 -9.20
N LEU A 598 12.94 25.01 -10.39
CA LEU A 598 12.85 26.46 -10.67
C LEU A 598 11.44 27.01 -10.44
N ILE A 599 10.40 26.24 -10.76
CA ILE A 599 9.00 26.62 -10.49
C ILE A 599 8.72 26.61 -8.98
N VAL A 600 9.18 25.60 -8.23
CA VAL A 600 9.08 25.58 -6.75
C VAL A 600 9.81 26.78 -6.13
N GLY A 601 11.02 27.08 -6.63
CA GLY A 601 11.82 28.22 -6.17
C GLY A 601 11.18 29.57 -6.48
N ALA A 602 10.61 29.73 -7.67
CA ALA A 602 9.90 30.94 -8.07
C ALA A 602 8.64 31.19 -7.23
N ILE A 603 7.88 30.13 -6.92
CA ILE A 603 6.73 30.23 -6.00
C ILE A 603 7.22 30.59 -4.59
N SER A 604 8.33 30.01 -4.12
CA SER A 604 8.94 30.28 -2.81
C SER A 604 9.51 31.71 -2.64
N MET A 605 9.73 32.45 -3.73
CA MET A 605 10.02 33.89 -3.65
C MET A 605 8.84 34.70 -3.09
N TYR A 606 7.61 34.22 -3.29
CA TYR A 606 6.38 34.80 -2.75
C TYR A 606 5.89 34.04 -1.50
N GLU A 607 5.81 32.71 -1.57
CA GLU A 607 5.25 31.86 -0.51
C GLU A 607 6.21 30.73 -0.09
N PRO A 608 7.06 30.95 0.93
CA PRO A 608 8.03 29.96 1.44
C PRO A 608 7.40 28.65 1.95
N ALA A 609 6.14 28.65 2.38
CA ALA A 609 5.44 27.46 2.89
C ALA A 609 5.30 26.33 1.84
N VAL A 610 5.55 26.60 0.55
CA VAL A 610 5.55 25.56 -0.49
C VAL A 610 6.75 24.60 -0.43
N TRP A 611 7.80 24.87 0.34
CA TRP A 611 8.97 23.99 0.40
C TRP A 611 8.71 22.64 1.09
N GLY A 612 9.45 21.61 0.67
CA GLY A 612 9.44 20.27 1.28
C GLY A 612 8.09 19.54 1.23
N ASN A 613 7.91 18.54 2.08
CA ASN A 613 6.73 17.67 2.06
C ASN A 613 5.43 18.33 2.60
N GLY A 614 5.51 19.52 3.21
CA GLY A 614 4.38 20.26 3.79
C GLY A 614 4.10 19.97 5.28
N TYR A 615 4.86 19.07 5.90
CA TYR A 615 4.66 18.63 7.30
C TYR A 615 4.51 19.78 8.31
N SER A 616 5.49 20.70 8.35
CA SER A 616 5.54 21.76 9.37
C SER A 616 4.38 22.74 9.28
N VAL A 617 3.88 23.01 8.07
CA VAL A 617 2.76 23.92 7.82
C VAL A 617 1.42 23.30 8.23
N VAL A 618 1.26 21.98 8.11
CA VAL A 618 0.11 21.29 8.71
C VAL A 618 0.16 21.44 10.23
N ASN A 619 1.33 21.29 10.85
CA ASN A 619 1.48 21.41 12.30
C ASN A 619 1.19 22.84 12.80
N THR A 620 1.61 23.90 12.12
CA THR A 620 1.23 25.28 12.50
C THR A 620 -0.27 25.52 12.34
N VAL A 621 -0.87 25.09 11.21
CA VAL A 621 -2.30 25.24 10.90
C VAL A 621 -3.22 24.45 11.86
N LEU A 622 -2.69 23.45 12.59
CA LEU A 622 -3.43 22.71 13.63
C LEU A 622 -3.49 23.45 14.98
N HIS A 623 -2.52 24.32 15.27
CA HIS A 623 -2.39 25.03 16.56
C HIS A 623 -2.73 26.51 16.48
N GLU A 624 -2.53 27.16 15.34
CA GLU A 624 -2.65 28.60 15.14
C GLU A 624 -3.87 28.97 14.28
N PRO A 625 -4.58 30.07 14.58
CA PRO A 625 -5.68 30.56 13.76
C PRO A 625 -5.16 31.25 12.49
N TRP A 626 -5.13 30.53 11.37
CA TRP A 626 -4.69 31.06 10.07
C TRP A 626 -5.84 31.75 9.30
N VAL A 627 -5.52 32.87 8.65
CA VAL A 627 -6.44 33.64 7.80
C VAL A 627 -6.81 32.85 6.53
N TRP A 628 -8.10 32.74 6.21
CA TRP A 628 -8.58 31.85 5.15
C TRP A 628 -8.02 32.17 3.75
N GLN A 629 -7.76 33.45 3.45
CA GLN A 629 -7.08 33.85 2.21
C GLN A 629 -5.66 33.29 2.12
N ALA A 630 -4.93 33.25 3.24
CA ALA A 630 -3.59 32.66 3.30
C ALA A 630 -3.68 31.14 3.10
N LEU A 631 -4.56 30.45 3.84
CA LEU A 631 -4.79 29.01 3.68
C LEU A 631 -5.11 28.61 2.23
N LEU A 632 -6.03 29.33 1.58
CA LEU A 632 -6.38 29.08 0.18
C LEU A 632 -5.20 29.35 -0.77
N THR A 633 -4.44 30.41 -0.54
CA THR A 633 -3.26 30.77 -1.35
C THR A 633 -2.17 29.71 -1.21
N VAL A 634 -1.77 29.35 0.01
CA VAL A 634 -0.76 28.32 0.25
C VAL A 634 -1.22 26.97 -0.29
N MET A 635 -2.50 26.59 -0.13
CA MET A 635 -3.03 25.33 -0.67
C MET A 635 -2.87 25.25 -2.19
N VAL A 636 -3.31 26.27 -2.93
CA VAL A 636 -3.19 26.31 -4.40
C VAL A 636 -1.72 26.33 -4.83
N LEU A 637 -0.88 27.16 -4.20
CA LEU A 637 0.55 27.24 -4.53
C LEU A 637 1.30 25.95 -4.20
N LYS A 638 0.96 25.25 -3.12
CA LYS A 638 1.51 23.92 -2.77
C LYS A 638 1.09 22.84 -3.76
N MET A 639 -0.16 22.85 -4.21
CA MET A 639 -0.64 21.93 -5.25
C MET A 639 0.15 22.12 -6.55
N ILE A 640 0.38 23.37 -6.97
CA ILE A 640 1.18 23.70 -8.17
C ILE A 640 2.66 23.31 -7.98
N ALA A 641 3.27 23.64 -6.84
CA ALA A 641 4.67 23.29 -6.53
C ALA A 641 4.89 21.76 -6.49
N THR A 642 3.94 21.02 -5.92
CA THR A 642 3.95 19.54 -5.88
C THR A 642 3.78 18.96 -7.27
N ALA A 643 2.84 19.50 -8.06
CA ALA A 643 2.64 19.09 -9.44
C ALA A 643 3.85 19.37 -10.32
N ALA A 644 4.53 20.51 -10.16
CA ALA A 644 5.78 20.82 -10.87
C ALA A 644 6.91 19.87 -10.47
N THR A 645 7.07 19.60 -9.16
CA THR A 645 8.08 18.65 -8.64
C THR A 645 7.84 17.25 -9.21
N HIS A 646 6.65 16.68 -8.98
CA HIS A 646 6.28 15.34 -9.42
C HIS A 646 6.31 15.20 -10.96
N GLY A 647 5.65 16.12 -11.67
CA GLY A 647 5.53 16.08 -13.13
C GLY A 647 6.87 16.17 -13.87
N SER A 648 7.87 16.85 -13.29
CA SER A 648 9.22 16.90 -13.86
C SER A 648 9.93 15.55 -13.98
N GLY A 649 9.45 14.53 -13.26
CA GLY A 649 10.09 13.22 -13.12
C GLY A 649 10.98 13.08 -11.88
N ALA A 650 10.87 14.01 -10.92
CA ALA A 650 11.60 13.94 -9.66
C ALA A 650 11.08 12.82 -8.75
N VAL A 651 11.97 12.25 -7.93
CA VAL A 651 11.67 11.07 -7.12
C VAL A 651 11.22 11.46 -5.71
N GLY A 652 10.02 11.02 -5.34
CA GLY A 652 9.48 11.10 -3.98
C GLY A 652 8.06 10.53 -3.92
N GLY A 653 7.39 10.66 -2.77
CA GLY A 653 5.99 10.27 -2.59
C GLY A 653 5.05 11.48 -2.54
N ALA A 654 3.85 11.37 -3.09
CA ALA A 654 2.82 12.40 -2.99
C ALA A 654 1.96 12.32 -1.70
N PHE A 655 2.23 11.36 -0.81
CA PHE A 655 1.44 11.06 0.40
C PHE A 655 1.31 12.25 1.37
N THR A 656 2.41 12.86 1.84
CA THR A 656 2.33 14.04 2.73
C THR A 656 1.71 15.26 2.04
N PRO A 657 2.02 15.58 0.77
CA PRO A 657 1.27 16.59 0.01
C PRO A 657 -0.25 16.33 -0.10
N THR A 658 -0.69 15.07 -0.18
CA THR A 658 -2.12 14.71 -0.10
C THR A 658 -2.71 15.03 1.27
N LEU A 659 -2.05 14.62 2.36
CA LEU A 659 -2.46 14.96 3.74
C LEU A 659 -2.56 16.48 3.91
N PHE A 660 -1.56 17.22 3.43
CA PHE A 660 -1.52 18.68 3.44
C PHE A 660 -2.76 19.31 2.76
N VAL A 661 -3.11 18.86 1.55
CA VAL A 661 -4.30 19.38 0.85
C VAL A 661 -5.57 19.05 1.63
N GLY A 662 -5.65 17.87 2.23
CA GLY A 662 -6.76 17.49 3.12
C GLY A 662 -6.86 18.36 4.37
N ALA A 663 -5.73 18.67 5.02
CA ALA A 663 -5.67 19.53 6.21
C ALA A 663 -6.17 20.94 5.92
N LEU A 664 -5.62 21.59 4.88
CA LEU A 664 -6.00 22.97 4.54
C LEU A 664 -7.43 23.05 3.99
N LEU A 665 -7.88 22.04 3.24
CA LEU A 665 -9.29 21.92 2.83
C LEU A 665 -10.21 21.76 4.04
N GLY A 666 -9.79 20.99 5.04
CA GLY A 666 -10.50 20.81 6.31
C GLY A 666 -10.64 22.11 7.10
N VAL A 667 -9.56 22.88 7.28
CA VAL A 667 -9.63 24.20 7.96
C VAL A 667 -10.45 25.21 7.15
N LEU A 668 -10.32 25.24 5.82
CA LEU A 668 -11.15 26.11 4.97
C LEU A 668 -12.64 25.77 5.07
N PHE A 669 -12.98 24.48 5.17
CA PHE A 669 -14.35 24.03 5.42
C PHE A 669 -14.80 24.39 6.84
N GLY A 670 -13.98 24.11 7.87
CA GLY A 670 -14.29 24.37 9.28
C GLY A 670 -14.45 25.86 9.59
N THR A 671 -13.63 26.73 9.01
CA THR A 671 -13.77 28.20 9.11
C THR A 671 -15.05 28.70 8.43
N ALA A 672 -15.40 28.18 7.25
CA ALA A 672 -16.66 28.50 6.59
C ALA A 672 -17.89 28.00 7.37
N VAL A 673 -17.82 26.79 7.94
CA VAL A 673 -18.83 26.23 8.84
C VAL A 673 -19.01 27.13 10.06
N HIS A 674 -17.93 27.46 10.78
CA HIS A 674 -17.99 28.25 12.01
C HIS A 674 -18.43 29.70 11.76
N ALA A 675 -18.16 30.26 10.58
CA ALA A 675 -18.67 31.58 10.18
C ALA A 675 -20.19 31.61 9.92
N VAL A 676 -20.82 30.48 9.62
CA VAL A 676 -22.29 30.35 9.40
C VAL A 676 -23.00 29.77 10.63
N LEU A 677 -22.34 28.86 11.35
CA LEU A 677 -22.82 28.13 12.51
C LEU A 677 -21.78 28.19 13.65
N PRO A 678 -21.62 29.36 14.32
CA PRO A 678 -20.62 29.56 15.38
C PRO A 678 -20.94 28.84 16.70
N VAL A 679 -22.11 28.21 16.82
CA VAL A 679 -22.56 27.51 18.03
C VAL A 679 -22.81 26.04 17.68
N GLY A 680 -22.31 25.12 18.51
CA GLY A 680 -22.47 23.67 18.31
C GLY A 680 -21.49 23.03 17.34
N THR A 681 -20.42 23.74 16.96
CA THR A 681 -19.34 23.26 16.09
C THR A 681 -17.99 23.32 16.81
N GLY A 682 -17.14 22.33 16.57
CA GLY A 682 -15.75 22.28 17.03
C GLY A 682 -14.83 23.25 16.28
N PRO A 683 -13.58 23.41 16.75
CA PRO A 683 -12.63 24.34 16.15
C PRO A 683 -12.25 23.91 14.72
N PRO A 684 -11.87 24.84 13.82
CA PRO A 684 -11.49 24.49 12.44
C PRO A 684 -10.35 23.47 12.32
N SER A 685 -9.48 23.35 13.33
CA SER A 685 -8.43 22.31 13.40
C SER A 685 -8.98 20.88 13.50
N ALA A 686 -10.15 20.68 14.13
CA ALA A 686 -10.84 19.38 14.17
C ALA A 686 -11.21 18.90 12.75
N TYR A 687 -11.68 19.83 11.90
CA TYR A 687 -11.99 19.57 10.50
C TYR A 687 -10.72 19.33 9.66
N ALA A 688 -9.57 19.91 10.02
CA ALA A 688 -8.29 19.67 9.34
C ALA A 688 -7.92 18.18 9.35
N VAL A 689 -7.94 17.57 10.53
CA VAL A 689 -7.48 16.19 10.74
C VAL A 689 -8.43 15.19 10.08
N VAL A 690 -9.75 15.44 10.13
CA VAL A 690 -10.73 14.66 9.37
C VAL A 690 -10.54 14.83 7.84
N GLY A 691 -10.24 16.04 7.39
CA GLY A 691 -9.95 16.37 6.00
C GLY A 691 -8.70 15.68 5.44
N MET A 692 -7.65 15.55 6.25
CA MET A 692 -6.43 14.77 5.92
C MET A 692 -6.79 13.34 5.51
N GLY A 693 -7.58 12.65 6.34
CA GLY A 693 -8.00 11.27 6.09
C GLY A 693 -8.93 11.15 4.89
N ALA A 694 -9.91 12.05 4.77
CA ALA A 694 -10.85 12.08 3.65
C ALA A 694 -10.13 12.26 2.29
N MET A 695 -9.17 13.19 2.20
CA MET A 695 -8.37 13.41 1.00
C MET A 695 -7.41 12.24 0.71
N LEU A 696 -6.83 11.62 1.75
CA LEU A 696 -5.99 10.43 1.59
C LEU A 696 -6.80 9.24 1.06
N ALA A 697 -8.00 8.99 1.60
CA ALA A 697 -8.88 7.92 1.15
C ALA A 697 -9.34 8.13 -0.30
N ALA A 698 -9.73 9.36 -0.65
CA ALA A 698 -10.19 9.69 -2.00
C ALA A 698 -9.07 9.64 -3.06
N THR A 699 -7.80 9.87 -2.70
CA THR A 699 -6.69 9.79 -3.66
C THR A 699 -6.04 8.40 -3.75
N THR A 700 -6.00 7.65 -2.65
CA THR A 700 -5.41 6.30 -2.61
C THR A 700 -6.41 5.19 -2.94
N HIS A 701 -7.71 5.45 -2.79
CA HIS A 701 -8.79 4.45 -2.79
C HIS A 701 -8.64 3.39 -1.67
N ALA A 702 -7.95 3.72 -0.58
CA ALA A 702 -7.66 2.83 0.55
C ALA A 702 -8.21 3.41 1.87
N PRO A 703 -9.53 3.28 2.13
CA PRO A 703 -10.17 3.89 3.31
C PRO A 703 -9.69 3.31 4.65
N LEU A 704 -9.43 2.00 4.76
CA LEU A 704 -9.04 1.39 6.04
C LEU A 704 -7.65 1.85 6.47
N MET A 705 -6.70 1.86 5.53
CA MET A 705 -5.40 2.50 5.69
C MET A 705 -5.56 3.96 6.11
N SER A 706 -6.40 4.74 5.42
CA SER A 706 -6.52 6.18 5.65
C SER A 706 -7.09 6.55 7.03
N ILE A 707 -8.03 5.75 7.56
CA ILE A 707 -8.55 5.91 8.93
C ILE A 707 -7.42 5.66 9.94
N MET A 708 -6.77 4.50 9.85
CA MET A 708 -5.72 4.15 10.81
C MET A 708 -4.49 5.04 10.71
N MET A 709 -4.19 5.57 9.51
CA MET A 709 -3.08 6.48 9.27
C MET A 709 -3.25 7.77 10.06
N VAL A 710 -4.42 8.42 9.97
CA VAL A 710 -4.67 9.65 10.72
C VAL A 710 -4.71 9.37 12.22
N PHE A 711 -5.38 8.29 12.63
CA PHE A 711 -5.44 7.87 14.04
C PHE A 711 -4.04 7.65 14.67
N GLU A 712 -3.15 6.87 14.05
CA GLU A 712 -1.80 6.65 14.59
C GLU A 712 -0.91 7.90 14.49
N MET A 713 -1.15 8.79 13.51
CA MET A 713 -0.38 10.02 13.37
C MET A 713 -0.75 11.10 14.39
N THR A 714 -1.98 11.11 14.93
CA THR A 714 -2.42 12.07 15.98
C THR A 714 -2.59 11.45 17.38
N MET A 715 -2.69 10.12 17.49
CA MET A 715 -2.90 9.38 18.74
C MET A 715 -4.19 9.72 19.53
N ASP A 716 -5.15 10.39 18.89
CA ASP A 716 -6.46 10.75 19.46
C ASP A 716 -7.54 9.76 18.97
N TYR A 717 -8.38 9.25 19.87
CA TYR A 717 -9.44 8.29 19.57
C TYR A 717 -10.81 8.92 19.31
N GLU A 718 -11.10 10.12 19.83
CA GLU A 718 -12.44 10.73 19.70
C GLU A 718 -12.75 11.10 18.24
N ILE A 719 -11.71 11.46 17.48
CA ILE A 719 -11.82 11.76 16.06
C ILE A 719 -12.17 10.54 15.17
N VAL A 720 -12.02 9.31 15.66
CA VAL A 720 -12.19 8.09 14.83
C VAL A 720 -13.61 8.00 14.24
N LEU A 721 -14.65 8.37 15.00
CA LEU A 721 -16.05 8.36 14.55
C LEU A 721 -16.31 9.30 13.35
N PRO A 722 -16.04 10.63 13.43
CA PRO A 722 -16.21 11.52 12.28
C PRO A 722 -15.23 11.22 11.13
N LEU A 723 -14.01 10.79 11.44
CA LEU A 723 -13.01 10.36 10.46
C LEU A 723 -13.51 9.20 9.59
N MET A 724 -14.10 8.15 10.19
CA MET A 724 -14.65 7.02 9.46
C MET A 724 -15.76 7.45 8.48
N LEU A 725 -16.66 8.34 8.90
CA LEU A 725 -17.74 8.85 8.06
C LEU A 725 -17.20 9.68 6.88
N ALA A 726 -16.28 10.60 7.13
CA ALA A 726 -15.67 11.44 6.09
C ALA A 726 -14.82 10.63 5.10
N VAL A 727 -14.03 9.67 5.58
CA VAL A 727 -13.21 8.77 4.75
C VAL A 727 -14.08 7.93 3.82
N VAL A 728 -15.11 7.28 4.35
CA VAL A 728 -15.98 6.40 3.56
C VAL A 728 -16.78 7.21 2.52
N THR A 729 -17.29 8.39 2.89
CA THR A 729 -18.04 9.26 1.96
C THR A 729 -17.15 9.87 0.89
N ALA A 730 -15.91 10.27 1.20
CA ALA A 730 -14.93 10.72 0.22
C ALA A 730 -14.57 9.61 -0.79
N HIS A 731 -14.33 8.39 -0.30
CA HIS A 731 -14.04 7.21 -1.12
C HIS A 731 -15.19 6.81 -2.06
N TYR A 732 -16.45 6.87 -1.60
CA TYR A 732 -17.60 6.63 -2.48
C TYR A 732 -17.89 7.79 -3.44
N THR A 733 -17.49 9.01 -3.09
CA THR A 733 -17.64 10.19 -3.95
C THR A 733 -16.63 10.17 -5.10
N VAL A 734 -15.34 9.94 -4.85
CA VAL A 734 -14.33 9.84 -5.92
C VAL A 734 -14.64 8.70 -6.90
N ARG A 735 -15.20 7.58 -6.42
CA ARG A 735 -15.64 6.44 -7.25
C ARG A 735 -16.73 6.77 -8.29
N ARG A 736 -17.33 7.97 -8.26
CA ARG A 736 -18.23 8.45 -9.33
C ARG A 736 -17.46 8.90 -10.58
N TYR A 737 -16.17 9.21 -10.46
CA TYR A 737 -15.31 9.67 -11.55
C TYR A 737 -14.59 8.49 -12.21
N VAL A 738 -15.19 7.91 -13.24
CA VAL A 738 -14.73 6.66 -13.89
C VAL A 738 -13.30 6.77 -14.44
N ASP A 739 -12.89 7.95 -14.92
CA ASP A 739 -11.56 8.19 -15.51
C ASP A 739 -10.43 8.47 -14.48
N VAL A 740 -10.75 8.52 -13.17
CA VAL A 740 -9.78 8.83 -12.11
C VAL A 740 -9.16 7.54 -11.57
N ALA A 741 -7.97 7.21 -12.06
CA ALA A 741 -7.15 6.16 -11.49
C ALA A 741 -6.59 6.60 -10.11
N PRO A 742 -6.53 5.70 -9.10
CA PRO A 742 -5.95 6.03 -7.81
C PRO A 742 -4.44 6.32 -7.93
N MET A 743 -3.91 7.10 -6.99
CA MET A 743 -2.55 7.65 -6.99
C MET A 743 -1.42 6.63 -7.25
N TYR A 744 -1.64 5.35 -6.91
CA TYR A 744 -0.67 4.27 -7.05
C TYR A 744 -0.92 3.30 -8.23
N ALA A 745 -1.92 3.55 -9.09
CA ALA A 745 -2.18 2.69 -10.24
C ALA A 745 -1.13 2.82 -11.36
N GLU A 746 -0.53 3.99 -11.56
CA GLU A 746 0.41 4.25 -12.67
C GLU A 746 1.70 3.42 -12.57
N SER A 747 2.09 2.96 -11.37
CA SER A 747 3.22 2.03 -11.18
C SER A 747 2.90 0.57 -11.51
N LEU A 748 1.62 0.20 -11.60
CA LEU A 748 1.14 -1.17 -11.83
C LEU A 748 0.70 -1.40 -13.29
N LEU A 749 -0.07 -0.46 -13.84
CA LEU A 749 -0.73 -0.56 -15.16
C LEU A 749 0.21 -0.93 -16.33
N PRO A 750 1.43 -0.35 -16.49
CA PRO A 750 2.27 -0.62 -17.65
C PRO A 750 2.72 -2.08 -17.76
N ARG A 751 2.85 -2.77 -16.62
CA ARG A 751 3.38 -4.14 -16.54
C ARG A 751 2.28 -5.19 -16.37
N GLU A 752 1.10 -4.83 -15.90
CA GLU A 752 -0.10 -5.67 -16.11
C GLU A 752 -0.39 -5.88 -17.60
N ALA A 753 -0.32 -4.82 -18.41
CA ALA A 753 -0.51 -4.93 -19.87
C ALA A 753 0.54 -5.87 -20.51
N ASP A 754 1.77 -5.83 -20.01
CA ASP A 754 2.91 -6.65 -20.45
C ASP A 754 2.81 -8.12 -19.96
N ALA A 755 2.18 -8.34 -18.80
CA ALA A 755 1.94 -9.65 -18.20
C ALA A 755 0.73 -10.36 -18.83
N ARG A 756 -0.35 -9.63 -19.14
CA ARG A 756 -1.53 -10.14 -19.89
C ARG A 756 -1.22 -10.48 -21.36
N ARG A 757 -0.03 -10.09 -21.86
CA ARG A 757 0.50 -10.40 -23.19
C ARG A 757 1.49 -11.59 -23.22
N ARG A 758 1.63 -12.35 -22.13
CA ARG A 758 2.60 -13.46 -21.97
C ARG A 758 1.98 -14.73 -21.40
#